data_AF-A0A3N6M8T8-F1
#
_entry.id   AF-A0A3N6M8T8-F1
#
_cell.length_a   1.000
_cell.length_b   1.000
_cell.length_c   1.000
_cell.angle_alpha   90.00
_cell.angle_beta   90.00
_cell.angle_gamma   90.00
#
_symmetry.space_group_name_H-M   'P 1'
#
loop_
_entity.id
_entity.type
_entity.pdbx_description
1 polymer ?
#
loop_
_entity_poly.entity_id
_entity_poly.type
_entity_poly.pdbx_seq_one_letter_code
_entity_poly.pdbx_strand_id
1 'polypeptide(L)'
;MTDANGSNTDVSAVDVLGVSPSPSEDEILNAFREQARRFHPDRFDPDDVDIADGDDLNADDLFRDVKRARDELVGDVSGASYTYGWRDGTPVTGRETEDPTERKPGEGTEEDNAGGEAEGGDHPNGRDDGEPGTGTGDGPEETTGGGDGEWNTDDTERGSGIDDTVGVNIGEGSEEEFGGGAEETVTVESGVSRRELLTLGGVISGGVILAHGLGLFDSTTDVGSGDDRTEEHVVVTPDDVLQEAADRVVSGGTLELEPGTYAQRVIFTEDVTVTAPEGATLAGGGADTAAVTLGDADVELEGLTIVEFDDGGIHSGVAGGALTLSDVTVEDVGDVGVDLIGERIEIRNLTVRNTVGTGVSLSVPADGTVTIDGVVAQDNEDSGVGAATDGRGIVVEGGEHVAISDAEVVASGNEGIHVVASETGSQNVEITDTFVADSASRSGICIDGSRDSQTVELADVEAVDNDREGIRIGTEHRIATAVLDGVTVADNDDTGLDARVTDDGVITVSGSVFDRNGGAGTTVREGYGVSVRGGTQVVLEETTVTESRLANLRIEGERVDGQSVELRDLDLFGSTRRSGVRFDGGRSEDSIVVERCRADDNGDYGFDLAGETVRIDETNASGNGDGELHLQDIDREDAEIHDSF
;
A
#
# COMPACT_ATOMS: atom_id res chain seq x y z
N MET A 1 14.54 31.83 10.31
CA MET A 1 15.81 32.60 10.33
C MET A 1 15.55 34.05 10.73
N THR A 2 16.37 34.64 11.62
CA THR A 2 16.25 36.06 12.01
C THR A 2 17.37 36.87 11.37
N ASP A 3 17.05 38.05 10.83
CA ASP A 3 18.06 38.97 10.33
C ASP A 3 18.80 39.66 11.49
N ALA A 4 19.91 40.35 11.18
CA ALA A 4 20.73 41.06 12.16
C ALA A 4 19.99 42.16 12.95
N ASN A 5 18.71 42.43 12.65
CA ASN A 5 17.85 43.37 13.34
C ASN A 5 16.73 42.71 14.17
N GLY A 6 16.61 41.38 14.19
CA GLY A 6 15.60 40.68 14.98
C GLY A 6 14.17 40.88 14.48
N SER A 7 13.97 41.25 13.22
CA SER A 7 12.66 41.14 12.57
C SER A 7 12.51 39.73 12.02
N ASN A 8 11.40 39.06 12.36
CA ASN A 8 10.98 37.83 11.71
C ASN A 8 10.64 38.22 10.27
N THR A 9 11.56 38.00 9.33
CA THR A 9 11.25 38.00 7.91
C THR A 9 10.40 36.75 7.69
N ASP A 10 9.12 36.94 7.38
CA ASP A 10 8.29 35.86 6.81
C ASP A 10 9.03 35.39 5.55
N VAL A 11 9.68 34.24 5.65
CA VAL A 11 10.26 33.53 4.52
C VAL A 11 9.06 32.95 3.79
N SER A 12 8.84 33.37 2.54
CA SER A 12 7.69 32.86 1.79
C SER A 12 7.91 31.39 1.44
N ALA A 13 6.83 30.62 1.28
CA ALA A 13 6.92 29.20 0.90
C ALA A 13 7.78 28.98 -0.37
N VAL A 14 7.70 29.92 -1.32
CA VAL A 14 8.54 29.96 -2.52
C VAL A 14 10.04 30.05 -2.18
N ASP A 15 10.40 30.90 -1.21
CA ASP A 15 11.78 31.07 -0.77
C ASP A 15 12.31 29.85 0.00
N VAL A 16 11.42 29.13 0.70
CA VAL A 16 11.79 27.90 1.42
C VAL A 16 12.12 26.78 0.44
N LEU A 17 11.25 26.52 -0.54
CA LEU A 17 11.49 25.47 -1.54
C LEU A 17 12.53 25.88 -2.59
N GLY A 18 12.77 27.18 -2.78
CA GLY A 18 13.67 27.68 -3.82
C GLY A 18 13.05 27.66 -5.22
N VAL A 19 11.73 27.71 -5.31
CA VAL A 19 10.95 27.66 -6.56
C VAL A 19 10.65 29.05 -7.11
N SER A 20 10.04 29.13 -8.29
CA SER A 20 9.61 30.39 -8.88
C SER A 20 8.44 31.03 -8.11
N PRO A 21 8.21 32.36 -8.18
CA PRO A 21 7.11 33.05 -7.49
C PRO A 21 5.69 32.61 -7.85
N SER A 22 5.55 31.76 -8.87
CA SER A 22 4.29 31.18 -9.33
C SER A 22 4.62 29.79 -9.87
N PRO A 23 5.03 28.87 -8.99
CA PRO A 23 5.61 27.60 -9.41
C PRO A 23 4.50 26.68 -9.93
N SER A 24 4.83 25.84 -10.91
CA SER A 24 3.94 24.72 -11.26
C SER A 24 3.98 23.66 -10.16
N GLU A 25 2.99 22.79 -10.12
CA GLU A 25 2.95 21.66 -9.19
C GLU A 25 4.21 20.78 -9.31
N ASP A 26 4.61 20.45 -10.54
CA ASP A 26 5.87 19.75 -10.82
C ASP A 26 7.12 20.47 -10.29
N GLU A 27 7.12 21.81 -10.31
CA GLU A 27 8.24 22.61 -9.81
C GLU A 27 8.30 22.56 -8.28
N ILE A 28 7.14 22.61 -7.61
CA ILE A 28 7.02 22.45 -6.15
C ILE A 28 7.48 21.04 -5.74
N LEU A 29 6.99 20.00 -6.42
CA LEU A 29 7.27 18.61 -6.09
C LEU A 29 8.75 18.27 -6.29
N ASN A 30 9.34 18.69 -7.41
CA ASN A 30 10.77 18.48 -7.67
C ASN A 30 11.67 19.21 -6.67
N ALA A 31 11.33 20.45 -6.31
CA ALA A 31 12.09 21.20 -5.31
C ALA A 31 11.95 20.58 -3.91
N PHE A 32 10.75 20.11 -3.55
CA PHE A 32 10.52 19.38 -2.31
C PHE A 32 11.39 18.11 -2.25
N ARG A 33 11.40 17.30 -3.32
CA ARG A 33 12.25 16.11 -3.44
C ARG A 33 13.74 16.45 -3.32
N GLU A 34 14.21 17.49 -4.02
CA GLU A 34 15.62 17.92 -3.95
C GLU A 34 16.01 18.38 -2.54
N GLN A 35 15.11 19.07 -1.84
CA GLN A 35 15.33 19.50 -0.46
C GLN A 35 15.26 18.31 0.52
N ALA A 36 14.35 17.37 0.32
CA ALA A 36 14.28 16.13 1.12
C ALA A 36 15.59 15.34 1.01
N ARG A 37 16.10 15.12 -0.21
CA ARG A 37 17.42 14.51 -0.46
C ARG A 37 18.57 15.27 0.21
N ARG A 38 18.50 16.61 0.19
CA ARG A 38 19.52 17.47 0.81
C ARG A 38 19.57 17.36 2.33
N PHE A 39 18.42 17.16 2.99
CA PHE A 39 18.32 17.13 4.45
C PHE A 39 18.46 15.72 5.04
N HIS A 40 18.45 14.68 4.20
CA HIS A 40 18.78 13.30 4.55
C HIS A 40 19.97 12.77 3.71
N PRO A 41 21.17 13.38 3.79
CA PRO A 41 22.33 13.08 2.93
C PRO A 41 22.96 11.70 3.19
N ASP A 42 22.60 11.05 4.28
CA ASP A 42 22.96 9.69 4.66
C ASP A 42 22.32 8.63 3.74
N ARG A 43 21.35 9.02 2.91
CA ARG A 43 20.67 8.16 1.92
C ARG A 43 21.09 8.37 0.46
N PHE A 44 22.00 9.31 0.18
CA PHE A 44 22.42 9.63 -1.19
C PHE A 44 23.94 9.80 -1.27
N ASP A 45 24.54 9.60 -2.45
CA ASP A 45 26.01 9.72 -2.62
C ASP A 45 26.49 11.08 -2.07
N PRO A 46 27.42 11.11 -1.09
CA PRO A 46 27.87 12.36 -0.47
C PRO A 46 28.54 13.32 -1.46
N ASP A 47 28.93 12.86 -2.66
CA ASP A 47 29.45 13.71 -3.73
C ASP A 47 28.34 14.51 -4.47
N ASP A 48 27.05 14.18 -4.27
CA ASP A 48 25.90 14.83 -4.93
C ASP A 48 25.26 15.97 -4.11
N VAL A 49 25.65 16.18 -2.84
CA VAL A 49 25.02 17.17 -1.96
C VAL A 49 26.02 18.20 -1.43
N ASP A 50 26.02 19.41 -2.02
CA ASP A 50 26.80 20.56 -1.55
C ASP A 50 26.12 21.22 -0.32
N ILE A 51 26.27 20.59 0.85
CA ILE A 51 25.85 21.16 2.13
C ILE A 51 26.95 22.12 2.60
N ALA A 52 26.77 23.40 2.29
CA ALA A 52 27.62 24.45 2.85
C ALA A 52 27.54 24.44 4.39
N ASP A 53 28.69 24.21 5.04
CA ASP A 53 28.95 24.27 6.49
C ASP A 53 28.06 25.31 7.21
N GLY A 54 26.94 24.86 7.76
CA GLY A 54 25.98 25.66 8.50
C GLY A 54 25.76 25.06 9.88
N ASP A 55 26.49 25.55 10.88
CA ASP A 55 26.30 25.20 12.29
C ASP A 55 24.86 25.50 12.77
N ASP A 56 24.26 24.56 13.52
CA ASP A 56 23.02 24.67 14.32
C ASP A 56 21.64 24.69 13.62
N LEU A 57 21.46 24.07 12.43
CA LEU A 57 20.12 23.83 11.89
C LEU A 57 19.71 22.36 12.05
N ASN A 58 18.58 22.13 12.72
CA ASN A 58 17.97 20.80 12.84
C ASN A 58 17.33 20.42 11.50
N ALA A 59 17.76 19.29 10.91
CA ALA A 59 17.26 18.79 9.64
C ALA A 59 15.72 18.60 9.67
N ASP A 60 15.19 18.13 10.80
CA ASP A 60 13.74 17.93 10.99
C ASP A 60 12.96 19.25 10.96
N ASP A 61 13.54 20.32 11.52
CA ASP A 61 12.90 21.65 11.50
C ASP A 61 12.91 22.25 10.09
N LEU A 62 13.96 21.99 9.31
CA LEU A 62 14.07 22.40 7.91
C LEU A 62 13.12 21.61 7.01
N PHE A 63 13.04 20.30 7.18
CA PHE A 63 12.09 19.45 6.47
C PHE A 63 10.64 19.84 6.80
N ARG A 64 10.34 20.18 8.06
CA ARG A 64 9.04 20.73 8.47
C ARG A 64 8.71 22.04 7.75
N ASP A 65 9.68 22.95 7.66
CA ASP A 65 9.50 24.22 6.94
C ASP A 65 9.27 23.99 5.43
N VAL A 66 9.99 23.03 4.83
CA VAL A 66 9.86 22.59 3.43
C VAL A 66 8.50 21.97 3.16
N LYS A 67 8.01 21.07 4.03
CA LYS A 67 6.66 20.49 3.94
C LYS A 67 5.56 21.54 4.07
N ARG A 68 5.66 22.43 5.07
CA ARG A 68 4.70 23.55 5.23
C ARG A 68 4.68 24.44 3.99
N ALA A 69 5.84 24.69 3.38
CA ALA A 69 5.94 25.48 2.16
C ALA A 69 5.30 24.79 0.95
N ARG A 70 5.49 23.47 0.79
CA ARG A 70 4.77 22.66 -0.20
C ARG A 70 3.26 22.79 0.00
N ASP A 71 2.77 22.54 1.21
CA ASP A 71 1.33 22.53 1.50
C ASP A 71 0.68 23.91 1.30
N GLU A 72 1.38 24.99 1.65
CA GLU A 72 0.94 26.37 1.40
C GLU A 72 0.83 26.65 -0.11
N LEU A 73 1.81 26.22 -0.90
CA LEU A 73 1.82 26.45 -2.34
C LEU A 73 0.82 25.57 -3.09
N VAL A 74 0.71 24.28 -2.74
CA VAL A 74 -0.28 23.36 -3.32
C VAL A 74 -1.69 23.80 -2.94
N GLY A 75 -1.92 24.23 -1.69
CA GLY A 75 -3.19 24.79 -1.22
C GLY A 75 -3.61 26.07 -1.95
N ASP A 76 -2.66 26.96 -2.27
CA ASP A 76 -2.92 28.18 -3.03
C ASP A 76 -3.12 27.94 -4.54
N VAL A 77 -2.45 26.93 -5.11
CA VAL A 77 -2.64 26.49 -6.51
C VAL A 77 -4.00 25.79 -6.68
N SER A 78 -4.42 25.00 -5.69
CA SER A 78 -5.72 24.30 -5.67
C SER A 78 -6.90 25.14 -5.15
N GLY A 79 -6.64 26.37 -4.66
CA GLY A 79 -7.61 27.30 -4.05
C GLY A 79 -8.75 27.82 -4.93
N ALA A 80 -8.93 27.29 -6.14
CA ALA A 80 -10.13 27.44 -6.93
C ALA A 80 -10.78 26.08 -7.12
N SER A 81 -11.88 25.81 -6.39
CA SER A 81 -12.78 24.71 -6.74
C SER A 81 -13.38 24.99 -8.12
N TYR A 82 -12.70 24.55 -9.18
CA TYR A 82 -13.22 24.59 -10.53
C TYR A 82 -14.29 23.51 -10.65
N THR A 83 -15.56 23.91 -10.60
CA THR A 83 -16.65 23.02 -11.00
C THR A 83 -16.60 22.88 -12.51
N TYR A 84 -16.02 21.78 -13.02
CA TYR A 84 -16.09 21.45 -14.44
C TYR A 84 -17.47 20.86 -14.76
N GLY A 85 -18.37 21.73 -15.22
CA GLY A 85 -19.66 21.32 -15.80
C GLY A 85 -19.51 21.06 -17.30
N TRP A 86 -19.70 19.82 -17.71
CA TRP A 86 -19.78 19.46 -19.13
C TRP A 86 -21.21 19.65 -19.65
N ARG A 87 -21.35 20.42 -20.74
CA ARG A 87 -22.60 20.51 -21.50
C ARG A 87 -22.30 20.29 -22.97
N ASP A 88 -22.86 19.22 -23.53
CA ASP A 88 -22.74 18.86 -24.94
C ASP A 88 -21.26 18.78 -25.45
N GLY A 89 -20.37 18.17 -24.65
CA GLY A 89 -18.98 17.90 -25.05
C GLY A 89 -18.11 19.15 -25.19
N THR A 90 -18.53 20.31 -24.68
CA THR A 90 -17.71 21.53 -24.66
C THR A 90 -17.59 22.04 -23.22
N PRO A 91 -16.38 22.35 -22.73
CA PRO A 91 -16.19 22.92 -21.40
C PRO A 91 -16.79 24.33 -21.34
N VAL A 92 -17.67 24.58 -20.37
CA VAL A 92 -18.28 25.90 -20.16
C VAL A 92 -17.84 26.46 -18.80
N THR A 93 -17.13 27.59 -18.80
CA THR A 93 -16.75 28.30 -17.56
C THR A 93 -17.86 29.26 -17.13
N GLY A 94 -18.69 28.82 -16.18
CA GLY A 94 -19.77 29.62 -15.61
C GLY A 94 -19.46 30.10 -14.19
N ARG A 95 -19.15 31.39 -14.03
CA ARG A 95 -19.07 32.05 -12.72
C ARG A 95 -20.48 32.45 -12.29
N GLU A 96 -21.17 31.61 -11.53
CA GLU A 96 -22.40 32.02 -10.82
C GLU A 96 -22.02 32.66 -9.47
N THR A 97 -22.01 33.99 -9.44
CA THR A 97 -22.12 34.72 -8.17
C THR A 97 -23.59 34.95 -7.89
N GLU A 98 -24.20 34.11 -7.05
CA GLU A 98 -25.50 34.43 -6.47
C GLU A 98 -25.33 35.50 -5.38
N ASP A 99 -25.98 36.65 -5.60
CA ASP A 99 -26.04 37.79 -4.67
C ASP A 99 -27.04 37.46 -3.52
N PRO A 100 -26.60 37.40 -2.25
CA PRO A 100 -27.43 36.98 -1.14
C PRO A 100 -28.49 38.02 -0.69
N THR A 101 -28.71 39.12 -1.42
CA THR A 101 -29.58 40.22 -0.98
C THR A 101 -30.98 40.29 -1.60
N GLU A 102 -31.34 39.43 -2.55
CA GLU A 102 -32.69 39.41 -3.15
C GLU A 102 -33.59 38.24 -2.69
N ARG A 103 -33.97 38.22 -1.41
CA ARG A 103 -35.15 37.45 -0.95
C ARG A 103 -36.33 38.38 -0.69
N LYS A 104 -37.27 38.43 -1.64
CA LYS A 104 -38.63 38.99 -1.42
C LYS A 104 -39.56 37.93 -0.80
N PRO A 105 -40.52 38.33 0.06
CA PRO A 105 -41.46 37.42 0.69
C PRO A 105 -42.80 37.31 -0.07
N GLY A 106 -43.41 36.12 -0.01
CA GLY A 106 -44.77 35.81 -0.49
C GLY A 106 -44.74 34.64 -1.49
N GLU A 107 -45.65 33.67 -1.53
CA GLU A 107 -46.98 33.43 -0.96
C GLU A 107 -47.10 31.88 -0.96
N GLY A 108 -47.48 31.19 0.13
CA GLY A 108 -48.88 30.91 0.46
C GLY A 108 -49.53 29.86 -0.46
N THR A 109 -49.59 28.59 -0.04
CA THR A 109 -50.76 27.72 -0.25
C THR A 109 -50.90 26.71 0.89
N GLU A 110 -52.07 26.78 1.52
CA GLU A 110 -52.67 25.86 2.47
C GLU A 110 -52.87 24.46 1.86
N GLU A 111 -52.72 23.40 2.66
CA GLU A 111 -53.67 22.28 2.66
C GLU A 111 -53.55 21.44 3.96
N ASP A 112 -54.72 20.98 4.39
CA ASP A 112 -55.09 20.51 5.73
C ASP A 112 -54.69 19.07 6.07
N ASN A 113 -54.42 18.82 7.37
CA ASN A 113 -55.08 17.83 8.26
C ASN A 113 -54.26 17.68 9.55
N ALA A 114 -54.73 18.15 10.72
CA ALA A 114 -55.59 17.41 11.67
C ALA A 114 -55.01 16.03 12.06
N GLY A 115 -54.66 15.69 13.30
CA GLY A 115 -54.77 16.31 14.63
C GLY A 115 -54.29 15.26 15.66
N GLY A 116 -54.07 15.64 16.92
CA GLY A 116 -53.88 14.68 18.02
C GLY A 116 -52.90 15.07 19.11
N GLU A 117 -53.40 15.80 20.11
CA GLU A 117 -52.99 15.79 21.53
C GLU A 117 -53.00 14.33 22.06
N ALA A 118 -52.30 13.86 23.11
CA ALA A 118 -51.40 14.37 24.14
C ALA A 118 -50.80 13.14 24.90
N GLU A 119 -49.92 13.42 25.88
CA GLU A 119 -49.48 12.58 27.01
C GLU A 119 -48.49 11.43 26.65
N GLY A 120 -47.32 11.29 27.27
CA GLY A 120 -46.98 11.35 28.70
C GLY A 120 -46.65 9.93 29.16
N GLY A 121 -45.40 9.63 29.51
CA GLY A 121 -45.01 8.26 29.90
C GLY A 121 -43.59 8.12 30.40
N ASP A 122 -43.44 8.16 31.72
CA ASP A 122 -42.24 7.96 32.53
C ASP A 122 -41.62 6.55 32.39
N HIS A 123 -40.28 6.48 32.40
CA HIS A 123 -39.51 5.27 32.71
C HIS A 123 -39.07 5.29 34.18
N PRO A 124 -39.39 4.27 35.02
CA PRO A 124 -38.77 4.12 36.32
C PRO A 124 -37.72 3.01 36.37
N ASN A 125 -36.65 3.33 37.09
CA ASN A 125 -35.68 2.42 37.69
C ASN A 125 -36.35 1.39 38.63
N GLY A 126 -35.77 0.19 38.72
CA GLY A 126 -36.06 -0.78 39.77
C GLY A 126 -34.85 -1.69 40.04
N ARG A 127 -34.15 -1.41 41.16
CA ARG A 127 -33.32 -2.37 41.90
C ARG A 127 -34.23 -3.42 42.54
N ASP A 128 -33.75 -4.66 42.67
CA ASP A 128 -34.31 -5.61 43.63
C ASP A 128 -33.20 -6.43 44.28
N ASP A 129 -33.27 -6.48 45.61
CA ASP A 129 -32.30 -7.05 46.54
C ASP A 129 -32.91 -8.34 47.12
N GLY A 130 -32.17 -9.45 47.16
CA GLY A 130 -32.71 -10.73 47.66
C GLY A 130 -31.65 -11.70 48.19
N GLU A 131 -31.53 -11.73 49.51
CA GLU A 131 -30.58 -12.44 50.39
C GLU A 131 -30.95 -13.95 50.63
N PRO A 132 -30.28 -14.73 51.54
CA PRO A 132 -29.67 -16.02 51.22
C PRO A 132 -30.37 -17.27 51.83
N GLY A 133 -30.01 -18.46 51.32
CA GLY A 133 -30.49 -19.75 51.81
C GLY A 133 -29.40 -20.60 52.49
N THR A 134 -29.57 -20.85 53.79
CA THR A 134 -28.80 -21.81 54.61
C THR A 134 -29.30 -23.24 54.47
N GLY A 135 -28.42 -24.25 54.50
CA GLY A 135 -28.82 -25.66 54.66
C GLY A 135 -27.66 -26.64 54.84
N THR A 136 -27.43 -27.04 56.09
CA THR A 136 -26.50 -28.07 56.60
C THR A 136 -26.91 -29.51 56.27
N GLY A 137 -25.94 -30.44 56.17
CA GLY A 137 -26.21 -31.89 56.18
C GLY A 137 -24.96 -32.79 56.17
N ASP A 138 -24.61 -33.26 57.37
CA ASP A 138 -23.68 -34.31 57.85
C ASP A 138 -23.21 -35.45 56.90
N GLY A 139 -21.96 -35.92 57.12
CA GLY A 139 -21.34 -37.16 56.57
C GLY A 139 -21.86 -38.46 57.23
N PRO A 140 -21.10 -39.58 57.38
CA PRO A 140 -19.71 -39.90 56.97
C PRO A 140 -19.58 -41.26 56.23
N GLU A 141 -18.36 -41.66 55.80
CA GLU A 141 -17.70 -42.94 56.16
C GLU A 141 -16.44 -43.23 55.32
N GLU A 142 -15.48 -43.86 56.00
CA GLU A 142 -14.12 -44.22 55.62
C GLU A 142 -14.07 -45.32 54.53
N THR A 143 -12.96 -45.39 53.79
CA THR A 143 -12.14 -46.63 53.75
C THR A 143 -10.76 -46.38 53.15
N THR A 144 -9.80 -47.03 53.79
CA THR A 144 -8.34 -46.99 53.63
C THR A 144 -7.80 -48.05 52.66
N GLY A 145 -6.62 -47.78 52.09
CA GLY A 145 -5.66 -48.76 51.54
C GLY A 145 -5.00 -48.20 50.28
N GLY A 146 -3.70 -47.88 50.21
CA GLY A 146 -2.52 -48.53 50.78
C GLY A 146 -1.82 -49.30 49.65
N GLY A 147 -0.60 -48.91 49.26
CA GLY A 147 0.14 -49.61 48.20
C GLY A 147 1.25 -48.82 47.51
N ASP A 148 2.28 -48.50 48.28
CA ASP A 148 3.71 -48.40 47.98
C ASP A 148 4.20 -49.10 46.70
N GLY A 149 5.08 -48.42 45.93
CA GLY A 149 5.79 -49.01 44.80
C GLY A 149 6.64 -48.01 44.00
N GLU A 150 7.86 -47.78 44.48
CA GLU A 150 8.94 -47.02 43.83
C GLU A 150 9.73 -47.96 42.88
N TRP A 151 10.41 -47.37 41.87
CA TRP A 151 11.53 -47.87 41.04
C TRP A 151 11.29 -48.23 39.55
N ASN A 152 12.00 -47.43 38.72
CA ASN A 152 12.85 -47.75 37.56
C ASN A 152 12.32 -47.77 36.12
N THR A 153 12.72 -46.71 35.40
CA THR A 153 13.67 -46.65 34.26
C THR A 153 13.71 -47.76 33.19
N ASP A 154 13.71 -47.25 31.97
CA ASP A 154 14.43 -47.64 30.75
C ASP A 154 14.02 -48.86 29.90
N ASP A 155 13.85 -48.52 28.61
CA ASP A 155 14.12 -49.26 27.39
C ASP A 155 13.31 -50.52 27.05
N THR A 156 12.47 -50.43 26.01
CA THR A 156 12.80 -50.86 24.63
C THR A 156 11.57 -50.96 23.71
N GLU A 157 11.82 -50.65 22.45
CA GLU A 157 11.01 -50.84 21.25
C GLU A 157 10.09 -52.08 21.22
N ARG A 158 8.83 -51.90 20.81
CA ARG A 158 8.18 -52.63 19.69
C ARG A 158 6.70 -52.26 19.57
N GLY A 159 6.31 -51.92 18.34
CA GLY A 159 4.96 -51.48 17.99
C GLY A 159 3.90 -52.57 17.86
N SER A 160 2.68 -52.05 17.68
CA SER A 160 1.44 -52.58 17.09
C SER A 160 0.32 -51.96 17.92
N GLY A 161 -0.70 -51.26 17.44
CA GLY A 161 -1.27 -50.99 16.13
C GLY A 161 -2.65 -50.35 16.37
N ILE A 162 -3.41 -50.16 15.30
CA ILE A 162 -4.80 -49.64 15.23
C ILE A 162 -4.81 -48.09 15.21
N ASP A 163 -4.89 -47.40 14.07
CA ASP A 163 -5.83 -47.47 12.91
C ASP A 163 -7.22 -46.92 13.25
N ASP A 164 -7.46 -45.67 12.86
CA ASP A 164 -8.80 -45.15 12.53
C ASP A 164 -8.62 -43.95 11.57
N THR A 165 -8.49 -44.27 10.29
CA THR A 165 -8.67 -43.31 9.19
C THR A 165 -9.95 -43.63 8.45
N VAL A 166 -10.90 -42.70 8.50
CA VAL A 166 -12.17 -42.73 7.76
C VAL A 166 -11.87 -42.50 6.28
N GLY A 167 -11.98 -43.56 5.47
CA GLY A 167 -11.87 -43.49 4.01
C GLY A 167 -13.20 -43.14 3.34
N VAL A 168 -13.16 -42.21 2.39
CA VAL A 168 -14.19 -42.03 1.37
C VAL A 168 -13.66 -42.59 0.04
N ASN A 169 -14.40 -43.55 -0.49
CA ASN A 169 -14.16 -44.24 -1.77
C ASN A 169 -14.31 -43.30 -2.97
N ILE A 170 -13.31 -43.29 -3.86
CA ILE A 170 -13.52 -43.00 -5.29
C ILE A 170 -13.11 -44.26 -6.05
N GLY A 171 -14.09 -44.88 -6.69
CA GLY A 171 -13.94 -46.10 -7.46
C GLY A 171 -13.43 -45.80 -8.88
N GLU A 172 -12.45 -46.59 -9.29
CA GLU A 172 -12.05 -46.77 -10.68
C GLU A 172 -13.18 -47.45 -11.49
N GLY A 173 -13.34 -47.03 -12.73
CA GLY A 173 -14.00 -47.82 -13.77
C GLY A 173 -14.80 -46.99 -14.77
N SER A 174 -14.25 -46.77 -15.96
CA SER A 174 -14.65 -47.43 -17.21
C SER A 174 -14.28 -46.59 -18.42
N GLU A 175 -13.55 -47.22 -19.34
CA GLU A 175 -13.30 -46.75 -20.69
C GLU A 175 -14.63 -46.83 -21.47
N GLU A 176 -15.19 -45.68 -21.88
CA GLU A 176 -16.22 -45.63 -22.92
C GLU A 176 -15.74 -44.77 -24.09
N GLU A 177 -15.47 -45.48 -25.17
CA GLU A 177 -15.34 -45.05 -26.55
C GLU A 177 -16.67 -44.40 -27.01
N PHE A 178 -16.68 -43.09 -27.29
CA PHE A 178 -17.80 -42.43 -27.99
C PHE A 178 -17.32 -41.71 -29.25
N GLY A 179 -17.85 -42.18 -30.37
CA GLY A 179 -17.61 -41.67 -31.71
C GLY A 179 -18.30 -40.35 -32.02
N GLY A 180 -17.83 -39.75 -33.12
CA GLY A 180 -18.16 -38.40 -33.55
C GLY A 180 -19.64 -38.13 -33.90
N GLY A 181 -19.95 -36.84 -33.84
CA GLY A 181 -21.23 -36.27 -34.25
C GLY A 181 -21.08 -34.77 -34.53
N ALA A 182 -21.11 -34.46 -35.83
CA ALA A 182 -21.47 -33.22 -36.53
C ALA A 182 -21.50 -31.86 -35.78
N GLU A 183 -20.78 -30.92 -36.39
CA GLU A 183 -20.91 -29.47 -36.28
C GLU A 183 -22.37 -29.01 -36.48
N GLU A 184 -22.89 -28.22 -35.55
CA GLU A 184 -24.10 -27.42 -35.74
C GLU A 184 -23.77 -25.95 -35.49
N THR A 185 -23.55 -25.22 -36.59
CA THR A 185 -23.36 -23.77 -36.61
C THR A 185 -24.72 -23.09 -36.42
N VAL A 186 -24.91 -22.43 -35.27
CA VAL A 186 -26.08 -21.59 -35.02
C VAL A 186 -25.83 -20.22 -35.65
N THR A 187 -26.47 -19.97 -36.79
CA THR A 187 -26.55 -18.65 -37.43
C THR A 187 -27.71 -17.88 -36.83
N VAL A 188 -27.42 -16.79 -36.11
CA VAL A 188 -28.44 -15.83 -35.67
C VAL A 188 -28.61 -14.77 -36.76
N GLU A 189 -29.65 -14.92 -37.60
CA GLU A 189 -30.10 -13.86 -38.50
C GLU A 189 -30.84 -12.79 -37.68
N SER A 190 -30.24 -11.61 -37.49
CA SER A 190 -30.97 -10.41 -37.12
C SER A 190 -31.03 -9.45 -38.31
N GLY A 191 -32.19 -9.42 -38.96
CA GLY A 191 -32.50 -8.47 -40.02
C GLY A 191 -32.91 -7.12 -39.45
N VAL A 192 -32.11 -6.08 -39.74
CA VAL A 192 -32.56 -4.68 -39.64
C VAL A 192 -32.31 -3.99 -40.98
N SER A 193 -33.39 -3.45 -41.56
CA SER A 193 -33.42 -2.94 -42.92
C SER A 193 -32.88 -1.51 -43.06
N ARG A 194 -31.96 -1.31 -44.02
CA ARG A 194 -31.34 -0.04 -44.44
C ARG A 194 -32.26 0.93 -45.22
N ARG A 195 -33.46 1.25 -44.75
CA ARG A 195 -34.27 2.32 -45.36
C ARG A 195 -35.03 3.13 -44.32
N GLU A 196 -34.96 4.46 -44.50
CA GLU A 196 -35.68 5.53 -43.81
C GLU A 196 -34.96 6.19 -42.62
N LEU A 197 -34.13 7.21 -42.90
CA LEU A 197 -34.33 8.55 -42.33
C LEU A 197 -33.36 9.57 -42.97
N LEU A 198 -33.85 10.22 -44.02
CA LEU A 198 -33.27 11.42 -44.62
C LEU A 198 -34.44 12.38 -44.87
N THR A 199 -34.72 13.33 -43.97
CA THR A 199 -35.28 14.66 -44.32
C THR A 199 -35.35 15.58 -43.10
N LEU A 200 -34.46 16.58 -43.01
CA LEU A 200 -34.87 17.99 -42.95
C LEU A 200 -33.67 18.90 -43.26
N GLY A 201 -33.86 19.80 -44.22
CA GLY A 201 -32.78 20.52 -44.88
C GLY A 201 -32.31 21.81 -44.19
N GLY A 202 -31.01 22.05 -44.31
CA GLY A 202 -30.46 23.15 -45.11
C GLY A 202 -30.20 24.48 -44.40
N VAL A 203 -28.92 24.84 -44.26
CA VAL A 203 -28.34 26.13 -44.72
C VAL A 203 -26.87 25.89 -45.13
N ILE A 204 -26.49 26.44 -46.27
CA ILE A 204 -25.19 26.39 -46.93
C ILE A 204 -24.30 27.53 -46.42
N SER A 205 -23.04 27.21 -46.06
CA SER A 205 -21.78 27.95 -46.34
C SER A 205 -20.75 27.66 -45.23
N GLY A 206 -19.52 27.20 -45.42
CA GLY A 206 -18.74 26.79 -46.58
C GLY A 206 -17.34 26.42 -46.08
N GLY A 207 -16.83 25.27 -46.51
CA GLY A 207 -15.41 24.90 -46.63
C GLY A 207 -14.51 24.92 -45.39
N VAL A 208 -14.25 23.73 -44.82
CA VAL A 208 -12.94 23.04 -44.88
C VAL A 208 -13.21 21.54 -44.87
N ILE A 209 -12.63 20.84 -45.84
CA ILE A 209 -12.51 19.37 -45.88
C ILE A 209 -11.09 19.07 -45.40
N LEU A 210 -10.94 18.31 -44.34
CA LEU A 210 -9.94 17.24 -44.23
C LEU A 210 -10.47 16.22 -43.22
N ALA A 211 -10.68 15.02 -43.74
CA ALA A 211 -11.29 13.89 -43.07
C ALA A 211 -10.22 13.15 -42.25
N HIS A 212 -10.41 13.11 -40.93
CA HIS A 212 -9.91 12.04 -40.09
C HIS A 212 -11.12 11.48 -39.35
N GLY A 213 -11.27 10.16 -39.38
CA GLY A 213 -12.40 9.47 -38.80
C GLY A 213 -13.04 8.53 -39.80
N LEU A 214 -12.71 7.25 -39.64
CA LEU A 214 -13.63 6.10 -39.62
C LEU A 214 -13.03 4.89 -40.36
N GLY A 215 -12.55 3.93 -39.57
CA GLY A 215 -12.57 2.51 -39.92
C GLY A 215 -11.22 1.87 -40.19
N LEU A 216 -10.41 1.61 -39.15
CA LEU A 216 -9.25 0.69 -39.23
C LEU A 216 -8.99 -0.15 -37.96
N PHE A 217 -9.94 -0.29 -37.03
CA PHE A 217 -9.81 -1.20 -35.89
C PHE A 217 -10.81 -2.36 -36.02
N ASP A 218 -10.61 -3.20 -37.03
CA ASP A 218 -11.25 -4.51 -37.13
C ASP A 218 -10.26 -5.47 -37.82
N SER A 219 -9.21 -5.84 -37.09
CA SER A 219 -8.22 -6.83 -37.52
C SER A 219 -8.29 -8.06 -36.61
N THR A 220 -9.44 -8.73 -36.59
CA THR A 220 -9.50 -10.16 -36.22
C THR A 220 -9.06 -11.01 -37.43
N THR A 221 -7.90 -10.70 -38.01
CA THR A 221 -7.29 -11.53 -39.04
C THR A 221 -6.70 -12.75 -38.37
N ASP A 222 -7.36 -13.88 -38.62
CA ASP A 222 -6.86 -15.25 -38.54
C ASP A 222 -5.32 -15.28 -38.64
N VAL A 223 -4.66 -15.50 -37.51
CA VAL A 223 -3.19 -15.59 -37.41
C VAL A 223 -2.77 -16.83 -38.20
N GLY A 224 -2.42 -16.62 -39.46
CA GLY A 224 -1.89 -17.68 -40.30
C GLY A 224 -0.63 -18.21 -39.63
N SER A 225 -0.69 -19.46 -39.15
CA SER A 225 0.44 -20.19 -38.54
C SER A 225 1.55 -20.53 -39.54
N GLY A 226 1.78 -19.68 -40.54
CA GLY A 226 2.91 -19.76 -41.45
C GLY A 226 4.12 -19.18 -40.74
N ASP A 227 5.17 -19.97 -40.64
CA ASP A 227 6.49 -19.63 -40.11
C ASP A 227 7.18 -18.59 -41.04
N ASP A 228 6.58 -17.40 -41.16
CA ASP A 228 7.06 -16.27 -41.97
C ASP A 228 8.06 -15.40 -41.18
N ARG A 229 8.41 -15.82 -39.95
CA ARG A 229 9.48 -15.27 -39.13
C ARG A 229 10.83 -15.59 -39.77
N THR A 230 11.54 -14.57 -40.21
CA THR A 230 12.69 -14.74 -41.11
C THR A 230 13.90 -13.90 -40.73
N GLU A 231 13.77 -12.98 -39.78
CA GLU A 231 14.78 -11.97 -39.46
C GLU A 231 15.17 -12.05 -37.97
N GLU A 232 16.48 -12.13 -37.69
CA GLU A 232 17.02 -12.07 -36.32
C GLU A 232 16.97 -10.66 -35.72
N HIS A 233 16.97 -9.63 -36.57
CA HIS A 233 16.95 -8.23 -36.18
C HIS A 233 16.14 -7.43 -37.19
N VAL A 234 15.11 -6.74 -36.72
CA VAL A 234 14.22 -5.89 -37.53
C VAL A 234 14.28 -4.47 -36.98
N VAL A 235 14.60 -3.50 -37.83
CA VAL A 235 14.53 -2.07 -37.50
C VAL A 235 13.21 -1.50 -38.03
N VAL A 236 12.50 -0.74 -37.20
CA VAL A 236 11.15 -0.22 -37.49
C VAL A 236 11.15 1.30 -37.41
N THR A 237 10.65 1.95 -38.45
CA THR A 237 10.40 3.39 -38.48
C THR A 237 8.93 3.71 -38.17
N PRO A 238 8.57 4.94 -37.78
CA PRO A 238 7.16 5.32 -37.57
C PRO A 238 6.22 5.14 -38.77
N ASP A 239 6.77 5.05 -39.99
CA ASP A 239 6.01 4.82 -41.22
C ASP A 239 5.70 3.32 -41.47
N ASP A 240 6.34 2.42 -40.73
CA ASP A 240 6.15 0.97 -40.85
C ASP A 240 4.93 0.48 -40.05
N VAL A 241 4.40 -0.68 -40.43
CA VAL A 241 3.36 -1.37 -39.66
C VAL A 241 4.04 -2.18 -38.56
N LEU A 242 3.85 -1.76 -37.30
CA LEU A 242 4.60 -2.28 -36.15
C LEU A 242 4.37 -3.79 -35.95
N GLN A 243 3.12 -4.25 -36.06
CA GLN A 243 2.80 -5.68 -35.94
C GLN A 243 3.44 -6.52 -37.06
N GLU A 244 3.41 -6.04 -38.32
CA GLU A 244 4.05 -6.77 -39.43
C GLU A 244 5.58 -6.84 -39.25
N ALA A 245 6.19 -5.85 -38.61
CA ALA A 245 7.61 -5.89 -38.27
C ALA A 245 7.90 -6.88 -37.13
N ALA A 246 7.09 -6.88 -36.07
CA ALA A 246 7.18 -7.83 -34.97
C ALA A 246 7.02 -9.29 -35.48
N ASP A 247 6.05 -9.54 -36.37
CA ASP A 247 5.79 -10.87 -36.93
C ASP A 247 6.93 -11.41 -37.81
N ARG A 248 7.88 -10.57 -38.24
CA ARG A 248 9.08 -11.00 -39.00
C ARG A 248 10.22 -11.44 -38.09
N VAL A 249 10.21 -11.04 -36.82
CA VAL A 249 11.26 -11.36 -35.85
C VAL A 249 11.17 -12.84 -35.47
N VAL A 250 12.28 -13.56 -35.54
CA VAL A 250 12.37 -14.94 -35.04
C VAL A 250 12.38 -14.94 -33.51
N SER A 251 11.92 -16.03 -32.87
CA SER A 251 12.02 -16.20 -31.42
C SER A 251 13.48 -16.01 -30.94
N GLY A 252 13.65 -15.19 -29.91
CA GLY A 252 14.92 -14.71 -29.37
C GLY A 252 15.59 -13.59 -30.19
N GLY A 253 14.92 -13.07 -31.22
CA GLY A 253 15.40 -11.97 -32.06
C GLY A 253 15.14 -10.58 -31.45
N THR A 254 15.53 -9.55 -32.19
CA THR A 254 15.42 -8.15 -31.75
C THR A 254 14.53 -7.30 -32.67
N LEU A 255 13.61 -6.54 -32.09
CA LEU A 255 12.85 -5.48 -32.73
C LEU A 255 13.35 -4.12 -32.25
N GLU A 256 14.06 -3.40 -33.11
CA GLU A 256 14.60 -2.06 -32.78
C GLU A 256 13.67 -0.98 -33.34
N LEU A 257 13.15 -0.11 -32.49
CA LEU A 257 12.33 1.04 -32.88
C LEU A 257 13.21 2.27 -33.04
N GLU A 258 13.18 2.88 -34.24
CA GLU A 258 13.79 4.19 -34.44
C GLU A 258 13.00 5.28 -33.69
N PRO A 259 13.62 6.44 -33.38
CA PRO A 259 12.92 7.53 -32.75
C PRO A 259 11.70 8.02 -33.51
N GLY A 260 10.58 8.14 -32.79
CA GLY A 260 9.36 8.73 -33.31
C GLY A 260 8.11 8.29 -32.56
N THR A 261 6.95 8.59 -33.16
CA THR A 261 5.63 8.29 -32.58
C THR A 261 4.91 7.24 -33.41
N TYR A 262 4.50 6.16 -32.77
CA TYR A 262 3.80 5.03 -33.36
C TYR A 262 2.37 5.03 -32.82
N ALA A 263 1.38 5.15 -33.71
CA ALA A 263 -0.04 5.15 -33.32
C ALA A 263 -0.65 3.73 -33.27
N GLN A 264 0.19 2.71 -33.18
CA GLN A 264 -0.19 1.31 -33.31
C GLN A 264 0.09 0.59 -31.99
N ARG A 265 -0.77 -0.35 -31.62
CA ARG A 265 -0.46 -1.36 -30.60
C ARG A 265 0.37 -2.49 -31.21
N VAL A 266 0.99 -3.30 -30.36
CA VAL A 266 1.76 -4.48 -30.76
C VAL A 266 1.52 -5.66 -29.82
N ILE A 267 1.51 -6.86 -30.39
CA ILE A 267 1.35 -8.13 -29.67
C ILE A 267 2.60 -8.98 -29.91
N PHE A 268 3.21 -9.46 -28.83
CA PHE A 268 4.35 -10.36 -28.85
C PHE A 268 3.93 -11.72 -28.29
N THR A 269 4.05 -12.78 -29.09
CA THR A 269 3.70 -14.16 -28.67
C THR A 269 4.89 -15.11 -28.68
N GLU A 270 6.11 -14.58 -28.85
CA GLU A 270 7.35 -15.33 -28.93
C GLU A 270 8.43 -14.55 -28.19
N ASP A 271 9.50 -15.24 -27.82
CA ASP A 271 10.62 -14.60 -27.15
C ASP A 271 11.18 -13.48 -28.03
N VAL A 272 11.36 -12.28 -27.47
CA VAL A 272 11.80 -11.11 -28.24
C VAL A 272 12.39 -10.04 -27.33
N THR A 273 13.44 -9.39 -27.82
CA THR A 273 13.94 -8.14 -27.24
C THR A 273 13.44 -6.96 -28.08
N VAL A 274 12.77 -6.00 -27.47
CA VAL A 274 12.31 -4.76 -28.11
C VAL A 274 13.11 -3.61 -27.54
N THR A 275 13.83 -2.88 -28.39
CA THR A 275 14.68 -1.76 -27.96
C THR A 275 14.30 -0.47 -28.66
N ALA A 276 14.33 0.63 -27.91
CA ALA A 276 14.20 1.98 -28.43
C ALA A 276 15.33 2.86 -27.84
N PRO A 277 16.59 2.67 -28.29
CA PRO A 277 17.76 3.22 -27.62
C PRO A 277 17.85 4.76 -27.63
N GLU A 278 17.20 5.39 -28.61
CA GLU A 278 17.08 6.85 -28.73
C GLU A 278 15.68 7.35 -28.32
N GLY A 279 14.87 6.48 -27.72
CA GLY A 279 13.49 6.70 -27.29
C GLY A 279 12.48 6.55 -28.43
N ALA A 280 11.40 5.79 -28.19
CA ALA A 280 10.25 5.68 -29.09
C ALA A 280 8.95 5.82 -28.31
N THR A 281 7.95 6.48 -28.88
CA THR A 281 6.66 6.72 -28.23
C THR A 281 5.56 5.90 -28.91
N LEU A 282 4.89 5.02 -28.18
CA LEU A 282 3.60 4.45 -28.58
C LEU A 282 2.49 5.38 -28.07
N ALA A 283 1.66 5.93 -28.98
CA ALA A 283 0.61 6.88 -28.63
C ALA A 283 -0.76 6.36 -29.09
N GLY A 284 -1.63 6.00 -28.15
CA GLY A 284 -2.92 5.37 -28.43
C GLY A 284 -3.98 6.34 -28.95
N GLY A 285 -3.91 7.61 -28.54
CA GLY A 285 -4.91 8.62 -28.88
C GLY A 285 -6.32 8.27 -28.36
N GLY A 286 -6.38 7.65 -27.18
CA GLY A 286 -7.61 7.15 -26.56
C GLY A 286 -8.09 5.81 -27.15
N ALA A 287 -7.15 4.88 -27.38
CA ALA A 287 -7.49 3.56 -27.87
C ALA A 287 -7.93 2.66 -26.70
N ASP A 288 -9.10 2.02 -26.82
CA ASP A 288 -9.67 1.07 -25.85
C ASP A 288 -8.93 -0.30 -25.85
N THR A 289 -7.61 -0.30 -25.69
CA THR A 289 -6.74 -1.49 -25.66
C THR A 289 -5.38 -1.16 -25.06
N ALA A 290 -4.69 -2.14 -24.48
CA ALA A 290 -3.29 -1.97 -24.11
C ALA A 290 -2.39 -1.66 -25.33
N ALA A 291 -1.32 -0.89 -25.10
CA ALA A 291 -0.33 -0.54 -26.13
C ALA A 291 0.53 -1.74 -26.53
N VAL A 292 0.97 -2.51 -25.53
CA VAL A 292 1.78 -3.71 -25.70
C VAL A 292 1.06 -4.88 -25.04
N THR A 293 0.84 -5.95 -25.79
CA THR A 293 0.30 -7.21 -25.24
C THR A 293 1.33 -8.32 -25.34
N LEU A 294 1.61 -8.98 -24.22
CA LEU A 294 2.57 -10.08 -24.10
C LEU A 294 1.82 -11.41 -23.98
N GLY A 295 2.25 -12.39 -24.77
CA GLY A 295 1.83 -13.78 -24.68
C GLY A 295 2.72 -14.59 -23.72
N ASP A 296 2.69 -15.91 -23.88
CA ASP A 296 3.51 -16.86 -23.12
C ASP A 296 4.92 -16.92 -23.74
N ALA A 297 5.78 -15.96 -23.39
CA ALA A 297 7.09 -15.75 -24.00
C ALA A 297 8.06 -14.98 -23.09
N ASP A 298 9.36 -15.17 -23.31
CA ASP A 298 10.41 -14.36 -22.68
C ASP A 298 10.55 -13.01 -23.41
N VAL A 299 10.16 -11.90 -22.76
CA VAL A 299 10.14 -10.59 -23.41
C VAL A 299 10.97 -9.56 -22.63
N GLU A 300 11.82 -8.84 -23.36
CA GLU A 300 12.57 -7.71 -22.84
C GLU A 300 12.12 -6.42 -23.57
N LEU A 301 11.70 -5.40 -22.83
CA LEU A 301 11.33 -4.09 -23.37
C LEU A 301 12.25 -3.00 -22.80
N GLU A 302 12.86 -2.20 -23.68
CA GLU A 302 13.83 -1.17 -23.29
C GLU A 302 13.56 0.18 -23.98
N GLY A 303 13.54 1.27 -23.21
CA GLY A 303 13.58 2.65 -23.73
C GLY A 303 12.27 3.17 -24.34
N LEU A 304 11.13 2.59 -23.98
CA LEU A 304 9.82 2.93 -24.55
C LEU A 304 9.08 3.98 -23.72
N THR A 305 8.36 4.87 -24.41
CA THR A 305 7.32 5.72 -23.82
C THR A 305 5.96 5.30 -24.34
N ILE A 306 4.97 5.13 -23.47
CA ILE A 306 3.61 4.71 -23.80
C ILE A 306 2.64 5.75 -23.26
N VAL A 307 1.77 6.29 -24.11
CA VAL A 307 0.82 7.36 -23.72
C VAL A 307 -0.57 7.20 -24.33
N GLU A 308 -1.59 7.71 -23.63
CA GLU A 308 -2.96 7.89 -24.12
C GLU A 308 -3.64 6.59 -24.60
N PHE A 309 -3.56 5.50 -23.82
CA PHE A 309 -4.30 4.26 -24.06
C PHE A 309 -5.37 4.07 -22.97
N ASP A 310 -6.64 4.01 -23.35
CA ASP A 310 -7.80 4.04 -22.44
C ASP A 310 -8.00 2.75 -21.63
N ASP A 311 -7.29 1.67 -21.99
CA ASP A 311 -7.35 0.36 -21.29
C ASP A 311 -6.12 0.14 -20.41
N GLY A 312 -4.91 0.37 -20.95
CA GLY A 312 -3.67 0.25 -20.18
C GLY A 312 -2.40 0.44 -21.01
N GLY A 313 -1.23 0.40 -20.36
CA GLY A 313 0.06 0.52 -21.02
C GLY A 313 0.57 -0.81 -21.57
N ILE A 314 1.04 -1.67 -20.67
CA ILE A 314 1.60 -3.00 -20.97
C ILE A 314 0.76 -4.05 -20.27
N HIS A 315 0.34 -5.09 -20.99
CA HIS A 315 -0.47 -6.17 -20.44
C HIS A 315 0.06 -7.53 -20.87
N SER A 316 0.15 -8.50 -19.97
CA SER A 316 0.38 -9.91 -20.31
C SER A 316 -0.83 -10.76 -19.93
N GLY A 317 -1.37 -11.51 -20.88
CA GLY A 317 -2.62 -12.26 -20.66
C GLY A 317 -2.45 -13.65 -20.06
N VAL A 318 -1.23 -14.15 -19.91
CA VAL A 318 -0.93 -15.53 -19.53
C VAL A 318 0.31 -15.60 -18.67
N ALA A 319 0.29 -16.48 -17.66
CA ALA A 319 1.44 -16.75 -16.83
C ALA A 319 2.46 -17.59 -17.61
N GLY A 320 3.59 -16.97 -17.96
CA GLY A 320 4.70 -17.67 -18.58
C GLY A 320 5.88 -16.75 -18.89
N GLY A 321 7.06 -17.34 -19.00
CA GLY A 321 8.29 -16.64 -19.37
C GLY A 321 8.88 -15.70 -18.30
N ALA A 322 10.06 -15.20 -18.63
CA ALA A 322 10.74 -14.12 -17.93
C ALA A 322 10.44 -12.80 -18.63
N LEU A 323 10.01 -11.80 -17.87
CA LEU A 323 9.64 -10.47 -18.36
C LEU A 323 10.60 -9.44 -17.80
N THR A 324 11.23 -8.64 -18.67
CA THR A 324 12.12 -7.55 -18.26
C THR A 324 11.66 -6.23 -18.86
N LEU A 325 11.46 -5.23 -18.01
CA LEU A 325 11.26 -3.84 -18.42
C LEU A 325 12.46 -3.00 -17.97
N SER A 326 13.00 -2.17 -18.84
CA SER A 326 14.09 -1.24 -18.50
C SER A 326 13.90 0.12 -19.16
N ASP A 327 14.00 1.20 -18.38
CA ASP A 327 13.89 2.58 -18.89
C ASP A 327 12.59 2.82 -19.66
N VAL A 328 11.47 2.38 -19.08
CA VAL A 328 10.13 2.50 -19.67
C VAL A 328 9.34 3.60 -18.97
N THR A 329 8.54 4.35 -19.73
CA THR A 329 7.62 5.36 -19.22
C THR A 329 6.20 5.05 -19.70
N VAL A 330 5.22 5.02 -18.80
CA VAL A 330 3.80 4.84 -19.09
C VAL A 330 3.03 5.99 -18.46
N GLU A 331 2.35 6.81 -19.26
CA GLU A 331 1.66 8.01 -18.79
C GLU A 331 0.26 8.16 -19.40
N ASP A 332 -0.68 8.70 -18.63
CA ASP A 332 -2.04 9.01 -19.09
C ASP A 332 -2.74 7.80 -19.75
N VAL A 333 -2.72 6.66 -19.04
CA VAL A 333 -3.37 5.43 -19.48
C VAL A 333 -4.56 5.07 -18.59
N GLY A 334 -5.38 4.14 -19.05
CA GLY A 334 -6.63 3.72 -18.43
C GLY A 334 -6.47 2.94 -17.13
N ASP A 335 -6.95 1.70 -17.13
CA ASP A 335 -7.15 0.89 -15.91
C ASP A 335 -5.81 0.53 -15.24
N VAL A 336 -4.85 0.00 -16.00
CA VAL A 336 -3.56 -0.41 -15.43
C VAL A 336 -2.38 0.07 -16.29
N GLY A 337 -1.37 0.65 -15.64
CA GLY A 337 -0.16 1.11 -16.32
C GLY A 337 0.64 -0.07 -16.87
N VAL A 338 1.06 -0.95 -15.97
CA VAL A 338 1.82 -2.17 -16.27
C VAL A 338 1.17 -3.35 -15.55
N ASP A 339 0.62 -4.29 -16.30
CA ASP A 339 -0.03 -5.51 -15.81
C ASP A 339 0.71 -6.75 -16.32
N LEU A 340 1.55 -7.36 -15.49
CA LEU A 340 2.43 -8.45 -15.88
C LEU A 340 2.16 -9.72 -15.08
N ILE A 341 2.22 -10.85 -15.78
CA ILE A 341 2.02 -12.20 -15.28
C ILE A 341 3.17 -13.05 -15.83
N GLY A 342 4.03 -13.57 -14.97
CA GLY A 342 5.24 -14.29 -15.39
C GLY A 342 5.88 -15.13 -14.29
N GLU A 343 6.85 -15.96 -14.62
CA GLU A 343 7.61 -16.75 -13.62
C GLU A 343 8.71 -15.90 -12.95
N ARG A 344 9.28 -14.97 -13.73
CA ARG A 344 10.30 -14.02 -13.29
C ARG A 344 9.98 -12.66 -13.89
N ILE A 345 9.82 -11.65 -13.06
CA ILE A 345 9.59 -10.28 -13.51
C ILE A 345 10.71 -9.39 -12.98
N GLU A 346 11.39 -8.68 -13.89
CA GLU A 346 12.41 -7.69 -13.57
C GLU A 346 12.00 -6.33 -14.14
N ILE A 347 11.95 -5.31 -13.28
CA ILE A 347 11.63 -3.93 -13.68
C ILE A 347 12.76 -3.03 -13.21
N ARG A 348 13.30 -2.23 -14.13
CA ARG A 348 14.34 -1.23 -13.87
C ARG A 348 13.94 0.12 -14.43
N ASN A 349 14.07 1.19 -13.65
CA ASN A 349 13.85 2.56 -14.12
C ASN A 349 12.48 2.75 -14.82
N LEU A 350 11.41 2.22 -14.21
CA LEU A 350 10.05 2.36 -14.75
C LEU A 350 9.40 3.61 -14.16
N THR A 351 8.79 4.44 -15.01
CA THR A 351 7.91 5.52 -14.57
C THR A 351 6.48 5.22 -15.01
N VAL A 352 5.53 5.21 -14.08
CA VAL A 352 4.09 5.11 -14.35
C VAL A 352 3.37 6.29 -13.72
N ARG A 353 2.65 7.09 -14.52
CA ARG A 353 1.91 8.25 -14.02
C ARG A 353 0.51 8.39 -14.59
N ASN A 354 -0.36 9.05 -13.82
CA ASN A 354 -1.71 9.44 -14.25
C ASN A 354 -2.51 8.25 -14.78
N THR A 355 -2.41 7.11 -14.10
CA THR A 355 -3.21 5.93 -14.42
C THR A 355 -4.54 6.03 -13.68
N VAL A 356 -5.65 5.71 -14.34
CA VAL A 356 -6.97 5.72 -13.69
C VAL A 356 -7.07 4.65 -12.61
N GLY A 357 -6.42 3.49 -12.76
CA GLY A 357 -6.39 2.44 -11.74
C GLY A 357 -5.01 2.21 -11.15
N THR A 358 -4.48 1.00 -11.35
CA THR A 358 -3.23 0.58 -10.70
C THR A 358 -2.02 0.95 -11.55
N GLY A 359 -0.98 1.53 -10.96
CA GLY A 359 0.25 1.85 -11.68
C GLY A 359 0.95 0.58 -12.17
N VAL A 360 1.36 -0.28 -11.25
CA VAL A 360 2.06 -1.53 -11.53
C VAL A 360 1.35 -2.70 -10.83
N SER A 361 0.92 -3.69 -11.60
CA SER A 361 0.25 -4.92 -11.16
C SER A 361 1.06 -6.12 -11.63
N LEU A 362 1.66 -6.86 -10.70
CA LEU A 362 2.50 -8.02 -11.00
C LEU A 362 1.88 -9.26 -10.37
N SER A 363 1.76 -10.33 -11.13
CA SER A 363 1.29 -11.63 -10.65
C SER A 363 2.29 -12.71 -11.02
N VAL A 364 2.84 -13.40 -10.03
CA VAL A 364 3.80 -14.49 -10.26
C VAL A 364 3.36 -15.75 -9.52
N PRO A 365 3.72 -16.95 -10.02
CA PRO A 365 3.52 -18.20 -9.29
C PRO A 365 4.14 -18.17 -7.88
N ALA A 366 3.75 -19.11 -7.02
CA ALA A 366 4.26 -19.20 -5.65
C ALA A 366 5.79 -19.40 -5.56
N ASP A 367 6.41 -20.01 -6.56
CA ASP A 367 7.86 -20.18 -6.71
C ASP A 367 8.51 -19.15 -7.65
N GLY A 368 7.72 -18.14 -8.08
CA GLY A 368 8.18 -17.08 -8.95
C GLY A 368 9.02 -16.03 -8.23
N THR A 369 9.62 -15.12 -8.99
CA THR A 369 10.47 -14.06 -8.46
C THR A 369 10.13 -12.71 -9.07
N VAL A 370 10.16 -11.66 -8.24
CA VAL A 370 9.94 -10.28 -8.65
C VAL A 370 11.10 -9.42 -8.16
N THR A 371 11.64 -8.59 -9.05
CA THR A 371 12.62 -7.57 -8.71
C THR A 371 12.21 -6.25 -9.36
N ILE A 372 12.04 -5.23 -8.52
CA ILE A 372 11.66 -3.88 -8.91
C ILE A 372 12.77 -2.95 -8.43
N ASP A 373 13.35 -2.15 -9.31
CA ASP A 373 14.45 -1.24 -9.01
C ASP A 373 14.24 0.11 -9.71
N GLY A 374 14.26 1.22 -8.97
CA GLY A 374 14.16 2.57 -9.54
C GLY A 374 12.78 2.86 -10.14
N VAL A 375 11.69 2.52 -9.44
CA VAL A 375 10.32 2.71 -9.98
C VAL A 375 9.63 3.93 -9.40
N VAL A 376 9.09 4.77 -10.27
CA VAL A 376 8.26 5.91 -9.91
C VAL A 376 6.81 5.62 -10.29
N ALA A 377 5.91 5.49 -9.32
CA ALA A 377 4.47 5.31 -9.53
C ALA A 377 3.72 6.49 -8.91
N GLN A 378 3.20 7.40 -9.73
CA GLN A 378 2.63 8.67 -9.28
C GLN A 378 1.21 8.89 -9.80
N ASP A 379 0.34 9.50 -8.99
CA ASP A 379 -1.00 9.94 -9.42
C ASP A 379 -1.81 8.80 -10.05
N ASN A 380 -1.71 7.62 -9.43
CA ASN A 380 -2.42 6.41 -9.84
C ASN A 380 -3.71 6.33 -9.03
N GLU A 381 -4.69 7.12 -9.46
CA GLU A 381 -5.98 7.28 -8.81
C GLU A 381 -7.12 7.38 -9.83
N ASP A 382 -8.25 6.79 -9.48
CA ASP A 382 -9.46 6.97 -10.28
C ASP A 382 -10.00 8.37 -9.99
N SER A 383 -9.69 9.30 -10.90
CA SER A 383 -10.11 10.72 -10.86
C SER A 383 -11.64 10.92 -10.96
N GLY A 384 -12.43 9.85 -11.07
CA GLY A 384 -13.89 9.89 -11.10
C GLY A 384 -14.51 10.36 -9.78
N VAL A 385 -15.45 11.31 -9.85
CA VAL A 385 -16.27 11.71 -8.70
C VAL A 385 -17.17 10.53 -8.28
N GLY A 386 -16.73 9.76 -7.28
CA GLY A 386 -17.38 8.53 -6.82
C GLY A 386 -16.64 7.24 -7.19
N ALA A 387 -15.44 7.37 -7.74
CA ALA A 387 -14.45 6.34 -7.94
C ALA A 387 -14.26 5.47 -6.70
N ALA A 388 -14.31 4.15 -6.89
CA ALA A 388 -13.80 3.25 -5.88
C ALA A 388 -12.28 3.48 -5.80
N THR A 389 -11.80 3.72 -4.60
CA THR A 389 -10.41 4.03 -4.25
C THR A 389 -9.51 2.80 -4.40
N ASP A 390 -9.54 2.15 -5.57
CA ASP A 390 -8.93 0.84 -5.79
C ASP A 390 -7.56 0.93 -6.47
N GLY A 391 -7.25 2.06 -7.12
CA GLY A 391 -5.96 2.30 -7.78
C GLY A 391 -4.80 2.27 -6.80
N ARG A 392 -3.86 1.34 -7.02
CA ARG A 392 -2.65 1.18 -6.19
C ARG A 392 -1.43 1.67 -6.94
N GLY A 393 -0.37 2.02 -6.21
CA GLY A 393 0.91 2.34 -6.84
C GLY A 393 1.55 1.09 -7.44
N ILE A 394 1.94 0.15 -6.57
CA ILE A 394 2.57 -1.13 -6.92
C ILE A 394 1.84 -2.25 -6.20
N VAL A 395 1.49 -3.30 -6.94
CA VAL A 395 0.91 -4.54 -6.41
C VAL A 395 1.74 -5.72 -6.90
N VAL A 396 2.09 -6.60 -5.96
CA VAL A 396 2.75 -7.87 -6.28
C VAL A 396 1.95 -9.00 -5.65
N GLU A 397 1.42 -9.90 -6.48
CA GLU A 397 0.70 -11.10 -6.06
C GLU A 397 1.56 -12.34 -6.27
N GLY A 398 1.84 -13.06 -5.18
CA GLY A 398 2.62 -14.29 -5.18
C GLY A 398 4.14 -14.07 -5.11
N GLY A 399 4.89 -15.10 -5.52
CA GLY A 399 6.35 -15.10 -5.55
C GLY A 399 6.98 -15.60 -4.26
N GLU A 400 8.01 -16.44 -4.41
CA GLU A 400 8.85 -16.88 -3.29
C GLU A 400 9.76 -15.73 -2.83
N HIS A 401 10.15 -14.86 -3.76
CA HIS A 401 11.00 -13.71 -3.47
C HIS A 401 10.50 -12.46 -4.20
N VAL A 402 10.25 -11.41 -3.42
CA VAL A 402 9.83 -10.09 -3.88
C VAL A 402 10.83 -9.08 -3.34
N ALA A 403 11.58 -8.44 -4.24
CA ALA A 403 12.53 -7.39 -3.90
C ALA A 403 12.11 -6.07 -4.57
N ILE A 404 11.98 -5.00 -3.78
CA ILE A 404 11.62 -3.66 -4.25
C ILE A 404 12.66 -2.67 -3.71
N SER A 405 13.39 -2.00 -4.59
CA SER A 405 14.41 -1.02 -4.24
C SER A 405 14.22 0.30 -4.98
N ASP A 406 14.63 1.41 -4.36
CA ASP A 406 14.63 2.75 -4.97
C ASP A 406 13.27 3.10 -5.59
N ALA A 407 12.18 2.75 -4.90
CA ALA A 407 10.83 3.02 -5.38
C ALA A 407 10.28 4.33 -4.79
N GLU A 408 9.62 5.12 -5.62
CA GLU A 408 8.90 6.33 -5.23
C GLU A 408 7.42 6.18 -5.61
N VAL A 409 6.55 6.02 -4.62
CA VAL A 409 5.11 5.85 -4.82
C VAL A 409 4.34 6.98 -4.15
N VAL A 410 3.65 7.81 -4.93
CA VAL A 410 2.97 9.02 -4.43
C VAL A 410 1.58 9.14 -5.01
N ALA A 411 0.62 9.60 -4.19
CA ALA A 411 -0.76 9.88 -4.61
C ALA A 411 -1.43 8.65 -5.26
N SER A 412 -1.47 7.54 -4.51
CA SER A 412 -2.20 6.35 -4.92
C SER A 412 -3.61 6.38 -4.35
N GLY A 413 -4.61 5.94 -5.12
CA GLY A 413 -6.00 5.87 -4.65
C GLY A 413 -6.20 4.95 -3.44
N ASN A 414 -5.39 3.89 -3.33
CA ASN A 414 -5.50 2.82 -2.34
C ASN A 414 -4.22 2.66 -1.51
N GLU A 415 -3.60 1.48 -1.50
CA GLU A 415 -2.24 1.29 -1.00
C GLU A 415 -1.20 1.83 -1.98
N GLY A 416 -0.12 2.41 -1.46
CA GLY A 416 1.06 2.72 -2.27
C GLY A 416 1.74 1.45 -2.76
N ILE A 417 2.20 0.60 -1.84
CA ILE A 417 2.78 -0.72 -2.15
C ILE A 417 1.95 -1.80 -1.46
N HIS A 418 1.52 -2.81 -2.22
CA HIS A 418 0.78 -3.95 -1.71
C HIS A 418 1.41 -5.27 -2.16
N VAL A 419 1.96 -6.03 -1.21
CA VAL A 419 2.48 -7.37 -1.48
C VAL A 419 1.50 -8.39 -0.92
N VAL A 420 0.87 -9.13 -1.83
CA VAL A 420 -0.09 -10.19 -1.54
C VAL A 420 0.64 -11.52 -1.59
N ALA A 421 0.66 -12.25 -0.47
CA ALA A 421 1.29 -13.55 -0.41
C ALA A 421 0.57 -14.60 -1.27
N SER A 422 1.30 -15.57 -1.79
CA SER A 422 0.70 -16.76 -2.40
C SER A 422 -0.03 -17.62 -1.35
N GLU A 423 -1.07 -18.36 -1.77
CA GLU A 423 -1.79 -19.27 -0.87
C GLU A 423 -0.93 -20.42 -0.31
N THR A 424 0.23 -20.65 -0.92
CA THR A 424 1.20 -21.71 -0.62
C THR A 424 2.61 -21.21 -0.84
N GLY A 425 3.58 -21.77 -0.12
CA GLY A 425 4.99 -21.43 -0.25
C GLY A 425 5.43 -20.40 0.80
N SER A 426 6.70 -20.49 1.18
CA SER A 426 7.36 -19.42 1.91
C SER A 426 7.55 -18.22 1.00
N GLN A 427 7.47 -17.02 1.55
CA GLN A 427 7.71 -15.78 0.82
C GLN A 427 8.75 -14.94 1.57
N ASN A 428 9.71 -14.39 0.83
CA ASN A 428 10.64 -13.39 1.33
C ASN A 428 10.38 -12.05 0.64
N VAL A 429 10.04 -11.04 1.43
CA VAL A 429 9.77 -9.68 0.97
C VAL A 429 10.87 -8.75 1.47
N GLU A 430 11.59 -8.14 0.55
CA GLU A 430 12.65 -7.16 0.81
C GLU A 430 12.23 -5.81 0.18
N ILE A 431 12.12 -4.76 0.98
CA ILE A 431 11.86 -3.39 0.48
C ILE A 431 12.94 -2.47 1.03
N THR A 432 13.71 -1.84 0.14
CA THR A 432 14.81 -0.96 0.53
C THR A 432 14.74 0.40 -0.16
N ASP A 433 15.28 1.44 0.49
CA ASP A 433 15.47 2.77 -0.10
C ASP A 433 14.20 3.32 -0.78
N THR A 434 13.05 3.13 -0.14
CA THR A 434 11.75 3.32 -0.78
C THR A 434 10.93 4.39 -0.07
N PHE A 435 10.32 5.28 -0.84
CA PHE A 435 9.47 6.36 -0.37
C PHE A 435 8.02 6.14 -0.81
N VAL A 436 7.09 6.16 0.15
CA VAL A 436 5.65 6.05 -0.10
C VAL A 436 4.89 7.17 0.59
N ALA A 437 4.06 7.90 -0.16
CA ALA A 437 3.27 8.98 0.40
C ALA A 437 1.88 9.17 -0.21
N ASP A 438 1.01 9.85 0.54
CA ASP A 438 -0.30 10.33 0.08
C ASP A 438 -1.22 9.22 -0.45
N SER A 439 -1.23 8.06 0.22
CA SER A 439 -2.16 6.96 -0.09
C SER A 439 -3.57 7.29 0.42
N ALA A 440 -4.51 7.53 -0.50
CA ALA A 440 -5.76 8.25 -0.21
C ALA A 440 -6.81 7.48 0.61
N SER A 441 -6.78 6.15 0.63
CA SER A 441 -7.82 5.36 1.33
C SER A 441 -7.31 4.24 2.24
N ARG A 442 -6.01 3.92 2.16
CA ARG A 442 -5.39 2.81 2.88
C ARG A 442 -3.96 3.12 3.31
N SER A 443 -3.22 2.06 3.61
CA SER A 443 -1.88 2.13 4.18
C SER A 443 -0.86 2.52 3.11
N GLY A 444 0.25 3.14 3.49
CA GLY A 444 1.35 3.38 2.55
C GLY A 444 1.88 2.05 2.01
N ILE A 445 2.35 1.18 2.91
CA ILE A 445 2.84 -0.15 2.59
C ILE A 445 1.97 -1.19 3.29
N CYS A 446 1.44 -2.15 2.54
CA CYS A 446 0.70 -3.30 3.05
C CYS A 446 1.37 -4.59 2.58
N ILE A 447 1.72 -5.45 3.55
CA ILE A 447 2.28 -6.78 3.28
C ILE A 447 1.37 -7.81 3.93
N ASP A 448 0.70 -8.60 3.09
CA ASP A 448 -0.14 -9.68 3.54
C ASP A 448 0.73 -10.86 3.98
N GLY A 449 0.30 -11.54 5.04
CA GLY A 449 0.97 -12.75 5.49
C GLY A 449 0.72 -13.93 4.56
N SER A 450 1.66 -14.87 4.46
CA SER A 450 1.44 -16.19 3.86
C SER A 450 0.97 -17.21 4.91
N ARG A 451 0.40 -18.35 4.45
CA ARG A 451 0.03 -19.46 5.36
C ARG A 451 1.22 -20.28 5.84
N ASP A 452 2.34 -20.17 5.12
CA ASP A 452 3.61 -20.79 5.45
C ASP A 452 4.52 -19.76 6.15
N SER A 453 5.82 -20.00 6.20
CA SER A 453 6.75 -19.03 6.81
C SER A 453 7.02 -17.87 5.86
N GLN A 454 6.84 -16.63 6.33
CA GLN A 454 7.21 -15.43 5.60
C GLN A 454 8.22 -14.59 6.37
N THR A 455 9.20 -14.07 5.65
CA THR A 455 10.16 -13.07 6.12
C THR A 455 9.89 -11.74 5.44
N VAL A 456 9.92 -10.67 6.23
CA VAL A 456 9.79 -9.29 5.76
C VAL A 456 10.99 -8.50 6.25
N GLU A 457 11.71 -7.87 5.33
CA GLU A 457 12.83 -6.99 5.62
C GLU A 457 12.54 -5.62 4.99
N LEU A 458 12.46 -4.58 5.82
CA LEU A 458 12.33 -3.19 5.40
C LEU A 458 13.56 -2.43 5.85
N ALA A 459 14.29 -1.83 4.91
CA ALA A 459 15.48 -1.02 5.23
C ALA A 459 15.37 0.35 4.56
N ASP A 460 15.62 1.41 5.30
CA ASP A 460 15.62 2.77 4.74
C ASP A 460 14.31 3.16 4.02
N VAL A 461 13.19 2.77 4.61
CA VAL A 461 11.84 3.01 4.07
C VAL A 461 11.21 4.24 4.71
N GLU A 462 10.54 5.07 3.90
CA GLU A 462 9.72 6.19 4.35
C GLU A 462 8.26 5.99 3.97
N ALA A 463 7.34 6.12 4.94
CA ALA A 463 5.90 6.05 4.72
C ALA A 463 5.19 7.24 5.39
N VAL A 464 4.73 8.21 4.60
CA VAL A 464 4.29 9.52 5.11
C VAL A 464 2.91 9.93 4.58
N ASP A 465 2.12 10.65 5.37
CA ASP A 465 0.86 11.29 4.93
C ASP A 465 -0.19 10.31 4.33
N ASN A 466 -0.29 9.07 4.84
CA ASN A 466 -1.28 8.10 4.35
C ASN A 466 -2.59 8.14 5.16
N ASP A 467 -3.75 7.88 4.52
CA ASP A 467 -5.09 7.90 5.17
C ASP A 467 -5.26 6.79 6.23
N ARG A 468 -4.40 5.77 6.24
CA ARG A 468 -4.39 4.74 7.29
C ARG A 468 -3.04 4.58 7.94
N GLU A 469 -2.54 3.35 7.96
CA GLU A 469 -1.28 3.03 8.56
C GLU A 469 -0.14 3.45 7.62
N GLY A 470 1.01 3.86 8.14
CA GLY A 470 2.16 4.04 7.27
C GLY A 470 2.61 2.68 6.72
N ILE A 471 2.79 1.72 7.62
CA ILE A 471 3.21 0.36 7.31
C ILE A 471 2.30 -0.64 8.04
N ARG A 472 1.80 -1.62 7.29
CA ARG A 472 0.94 -2.68 7.80
C ARG A 472 1.45 -4.04 7.36
N ILE A 473 1.71 -4.91 8.33
CA ILE A 473 2.30 -6.24 8.08
C ILE A 473 1.45 -7.32 8.74
N GLY A 474 1.15 -8.38 7.99
CA GLY A 474 0.45 -9.57 8.51
C GLY A 474 -1.07 -9.40 8.62
N THR A 475 -1.69 -8.79 7.60
CA THR A 475 -3.12 -8.46 7.53
C THR A 475 -4.05 -9.69 7.47
N GLU A 476 -3.82 -10.59 6.51
CA GLU A 476 -4.61 -11.79 6.24
C GLU A 476 -4.10 -13.00 7.02
N HIS A 477 -2.79 -13.21 6.95
CA HIS A 477 -2.07 -14.18 7.77
C HIS A 477 -0.95 -13.46 8.53
N ARG A 478 -0.39 -14.12 9.53
CA ARG A 478 0.69 -13.54 10.32
C ARG A 478 2.02 -13.95 9.73
N ILE A 479 3.02 -13.08 9.83
CA ILE A 479 4.36 -13.35 9.31
C ILE A 479 5.24 -14.03 10.37
N ALA A 480 6.24 -14.78 9.94
CA ALA A 480 7.15 -15.47 10.87
C ALA A 480 8.24 -14.51 11.37
N THR A 481 8.84 -13.72 10.49
CA THR A 481 9.91 -12.78 10.86
C THR A 481 9.70 -11.43 10.20
N ALA A 482 9.83 -10.35 10.97
CA ALA A 482 9.93 -8.98 10.47
C ALA A 482 11.21 -8.31 10.99
N VAL A 483 11.98 -7.69 10.10
CA VAL A 483 13.13 -6.86 10.43
C VAL A 483 12.91 -5.50 9.77
N LEU A 484 12.89 -4.44 10.58
CA LEU A 484 12.74 -3.06 10.13
C LEU A 484 13.95 -2.27 10.61
N ASP A 485 14.71 -1.69 9.70
CA ASP A 485 15.93 -0.93 10.01
C ASP A 485 15.91 0.43 9.32
N GLY A 486 16.14 1.51 10.07
CA GLY A 486 16.14 2.86 9.49
C GLY A 486 14.78 3.32 8.95
N VAL A 487 13.66 2.79 9.44
CA VAL A 487 12.34 3.11 8.89
C VAL A 487 11.79 4.42 9.47
N THR A 488 11.30 5.31 8.61
CA THR A 488 10.63 6.56 9.02
C THR A 488 9.16 6.52 8.64
N VAL A 489 8.27 6.66 9.63
CA VAL A 489 6.82 6.64 9.41
C VAL A 489 6.18 7.83 10.09
N ALA A 490 5.67 8.78 9.32
CA ALA A 490 5.23 10.06 9.86
C ALA A 490 3.88 10.52 9.33
N ASP A 491 3.14 11.26 10.17
CA ASP A 491 1.94 11.98 9.76
C ASP A 491 0.87 11.09 9.09
N ASN A 492 0.73 9.83 9.52
CA ASN A 492 -0.33 8.96 9.03
C ASN A 492 -1.62 9.11 9.87
N ASP A 493 -2.77 8.93 9.25
CA ASP A 493 -4.07 9.14 9.90
C ASP A 493 -4.41 8.11 10.96
N ASP A 494 -3.85 6.90 10.85
CA ASP A 494 -4.00 5.81 11.82
C ASP A 494 -2.65 5.43 12.45
N THR A 495 -2.27 4.16 12.44
CA THR A 495 -1.11 3.66 13.19
C THR A 495 0.15 3.76 12.34
N GLY A 496 1.29 4.20 12.87
CA GLY A 496 2.54 4.23 12.10
C GLY A 496 2.89 2.83 11.57
N LEU A 497 3.17 1.89 12.47
CA LEU A 497 3.38 0.47 12.17
C LEU A 497 2.34 -0.42 12.86
N ASP A 498 1.51 -1.15 12.11
CA ASP A 498 0.69 -2.28 12.64
C ASP A 498 1.26 -3.61 12.13
N ALA A 499 2.00 -4.32 12.99
CA ALA A 499 2.63 -5.59 12.67
C ALA A 499 1.98 -6.75 13.42
N ARG A 500 1.67 -7.82 12.69
CA ARG A 500 1.11 -9.07 13.24
C ARG A 500 2.00 -10.25 12.87
N VAL A 501 2.62 -10.83 13.88
CA VAL A 501 3.58 -11.93 13.71
C VAL A 501 3.04 -13.22 14.35
N THR A 502 3.45 -14.38 13.85
CA THR A 502 2.99 -15.68 14.34
C THR A 502 3.28 -15.86 15.82
N ASP A 503 2.66 -16.84 16.46
CA ASP A 503 2.87 -17.05 17.90
C ASP A 503 4.35 -17.36 18.21
N ASP A 504 5.07 -18.01 17.30
CA ASP A 504 6.51 -18.29 17.33
C ASP A 504 7.37 -17.23 16.62
N GLY A 505 6.75 -16.18 16.09
CA GLY A 505 7.42 -15.21 15.24
C GLY A 505 8.36 -14.27 15.99
N VAL A 506 9.20 -13.58 15.22
CA VAL A 506 10.18 -12.61 15.71
C VAL A 506 9.99 -11.29 14.99
N ILE A 507 10.00 -10.18 15.72
CA ILE A 507 10.05 -8.84 15.13
C ILE A 507 11.18 -8.03 15.75
N THR A 508 11.97 -7.38 14.89
CA THR A 508 13.03 -6.44 15.26
C THR A 508 12.79 -5.11 14.57
N VAL A 509 12.84 -4.02 15.33
CA VAL A 509 12.80 -2.64 14.81
C VAL A 509 14.02 -1.90 15.35
N SER A 510 14.86 -1.38 14.47
CA SER A 510 16.10 -0.67 14.82
C SER A 510 16.20 0.67 14.11
N GLY A 511 16.83 1.67 14.77
CA GLY A 511 17.19 2.94 14.13
C GLY A 511 16.03 3.70 13.49
N SER A 512 14.79 3.52 13.98
CA SER A 512 13.57 3.93 13.28
C SER A 512 12.90 5.14 13.95
N VAL A 513 12.07 5.86 13.19
CA VAL A 513 11.35 7.06 13.65
C VAL A 513 9.86 6.93 13.30
N PHE A 514 9.00 7.09 14.31
CA PHE A 514 7.54 7.06 14.16
C PHE A 514 6.94 8.35 14.74
N ASP A 515 6.56 9.30 13.88
CA ASP A 515 6.21 10.66 14.32
C ASP A 515 4.77 11.05 13.94
N ARG A 516 4.02 11.64 14.88
CA ARG A 516 2.69 12.23 14.63
C ARG A 516 1.65 11.29 13.99
N ASN A 517 1.70 10.00 14.28
CA ASN A 517 0.73 9.04 13.75
C ASN A 517 -0.59 9.05 14.54
N GLY A 518 -1.72 8.92 13.83
CA GLY A 518 -3.06 8.82 14.38
C GLY A 518 -3.81 10.16 14.42
N GLY A 519 -3.41 11.15 13.62
CA GLY A 519 -4.01 12.48 13.72
C GLY A 519 -3.69 13.51 12.66
N ALA A 520 -3.05 13.14 11.55
CA ALA A 520 -2.68 14.09 10.51
C ALA A 520 -3.88 14.63 9.71
N GLY A 521 -4.91 13.81 9.51
CA GLY A 521 -5.99 14.11 8.57
C GLY A 521 -7.33 14.47 9.20
N THR A 522 -8.32 14.62 8.32
CA THR A 522 -9.65 15.11 8.69
C THR A 522 -10.46 14.07 9.45
N THR A 523 -10.14 12.79 9.30
CA THR A 523 -10.76 11.71 10.06
C THR A 523 -9.88 11.37 11.24
N VAL A 524 -10.37 11.75 12.41
CA VAL A 524 -9.66 11.47 13.64
C VAL A 524 -9.77 9.97 13.96
N ARG A 525 -8.75 9.18 13.58
CA ARG A 525 -8.64 7.75 13.93
C ARG A 525 -7.79 7.58 15.17
N GLU A 526 -7.94 6.44 15.83
CA GLU A 526 -7.20 6.16 17.07
C GLU A 526 -5.98 5.30 16.75
N GLY A 527 -4.91 5.95 16.30
CA GLY A 527 -3.66 5.30 15.91
C GLY A 527 -2.59 5.25 17.00
N TYR A 528 -1.71 4.26 16.90
CA TYR A 528 -0.47 4.13 17.68
C TYR A 528 0.74 4.60 16.85
N GLY A 529 1.88 4.84 17.49
CA GLY A 529 3.13 4.96 16.75
C GLY A 529 3.53 3.60 16.18
N VAL A 530 3.69 2.64 17.09
CA VAL A 530 3.98 1.24 16.80
C VAL A 530 3.02 0.32 17.54
N SER A 531 2.44 -0.65 16.83
CA SER A 531 1.55 -1.69 17.32
C SER A 531 2.07 -3.06 16.86
N VAL A 532 2.48 -3.90 17.81
CA VAL A 532 2.93 -5.27 17.57
C VAL A 532 1.98 -6.26 18.24
N ARG A 533 1.54 -7.28 17.50
CA ARG A 533 0.69 -8.37 18.02
C ARG A 533 1.29 -9.74 17.72
N GLY A 534 1.38 -10.57 18.75
CA GLY A 534 2.00 -11.91 18.69
C GLY A 534 3.52 -11.87 18.81
N GLY A 535 4.16 -12.99 18.48
CA GLY A 535 5.62 -13.15 18.46
C GLY A 535 6.20 -13.63 19.79
N THR A 536 7.06 -14.64 19.74
CA THR A 536 7.86 -15.06 20.91
C THR A 536 8.91 -14.03 21.27
N GLN A 537 9.40 -13.25 20.29
CA GLN A 537 10.43 -12.26 20.51
C GLN A 537 10.08 -10.95 19.81
N VAL A 538 10.08 -9.86 20.60
CA VAL A 538 9.87 -8.49 20.13
C VAL A 538 11.05 -7.65 20.60
N VAL A 539 11.84 -7.13 19.65
CA VAL A 539 13.01 -6.29 19.92
C VAL A 539 12.81 -4.92 19.29
N LEU A 540 12.89 -3.86 20.08
CA LEU A 540 12.94 -2.50 19.59
C LEU A 540 14.19 -1.82 20.16
N GLU A 541 15.04 -1.29 19.28
CA GLU A 541 16.27 -0.60 19.66
C GLU A 541 16.46 0.72 18.90
N GLU A 542 17.08 1.70 19.56
CA GLU A 542 17.48 2.98 18.93
C GLU A 542 16.34 3.66 18.15
N THR A 543 15.11 3.57 18.68
CA THR A 543 13.89 3.98 17.96
C THR A 543 13.19 5.12 18.68
N THR A 544 12.79 6.13 17.92
CA THR A 544 12.03 7.30 18.40
C THR A 544 10.56 7.16 18.02
N VAL A 545 9.66 7.37 18.97
CA VAL A 545 8.21 7.40 18.73
C VAL A 545 7.59 8.62 19.41
N THR A 546 7.05 9.53 18.62
CA THR A 546 6.63 10.87 19.06
C THR A 546 5.19 11.16 18.65
N GLU A 547 4.48 11.88 19.53
CA GLU A 547 3.20 12.54 19.26
C GLU A 547 2.11 11.61 18.70
N SER A 548 2.11 10.33 19.08
CA SER A 548 1.07 9.40 18.66
C SER A 548 -0.25 9.69 19.37
N ARG A 549 -1.38 9.50 18.70
CA ARG A 549 -2.67 9.81 19.33
C ARG A 549 -2.97 8.92 20.53
N LEU A 550 -2.80 7.61 20.39
CA LEU A 550 -3.01 6.65 21.48
C LEU A 550 -1.74 6.48 22.32
N ALA A 551 -1.14 5.29 22.30
CA ALA A 551 0.16 5.03 22.91
C ALA A 551 1.23 5.15 21.83
N ASN A 552 2.44 5.52 22.23
CA ASN A 552 3.57 5.52 21.29
C ASN A 552 3.90 4.08 20.88
N LEU A 553 4.08 3.19 21.85
CA LEU A 553 4.34 1.77 21.61
C LEU A 553 3.28 0.89 22.29
N ARG A 554 2.65 -0.01 21.53
CA ARG A 554 1.77 -1.06 22.02
C ARG A 554 2.29 -2.43 21.61
N ILE A 555 2.42 -3.33 22.58
CA ILE A 555 2.81 -4.73 22.35
C ILE A 555 1.77 -5.64 23.02
N GLU A 556 1.22 -6.57 22.25
CA GLU A 556 0.23 -7.55 22.71
C GLU A 556 0.72 -8.97 22.44
N GLY A 557 0.85 -9.79 23.49
CA GLY A 557 1.24 -11.20 23.34
C GLY A 557 0.11 -12.09 22.82
N GLU A 558 -1.15 -11.66 22.96
CA GLU A 558 -2.35 -12.40 22.58
C GLU A 558 -2.42 -13.85 23.14
N ARG A 559 -1.92 -14.84 22.39
CA ARG A 559 -1.93 -16.28 22.73
C ARG A 559 -0.53 -16.85 22.91
N VAL A 560 0.50 -16.02 22.80
CA VAL A 560 1.89 -16.41 23.01
C VAL A 560 2.09 -16.74 24.49
N ASP A 561 2.63 -17.93 24.74
CA ASP A 561 3.13 -18.33 26.06
C ASP A 561 4.64 -17.99 26.09
N GLY A 562 5.11 -17.26 27.11
CA GLY A 562 6.54 -16.94 27.25
C GLY A 562 7.07 -15.90 26.27
N GLN A 563 6.31 -14.83 25.98
CA GLN A 563 6.77 -13.75 25.12
C GLN A 563 7.95 -13.00 25.75
N SER A 564 9.00 -12.74 24.98
CA SER A 564 10.18 -11.98 25.37
C SER A 564 10.22 -10.63 24.65
N VAL A 565 10.12 -9.55 25.41
CA VAL A 565 10.16 -8.17 24.90
C VAL A 565 11.45 -7.47 25.36
N GLU A 566 12.22 -6.95 24.42
CA GLU A 566 13.44 -6.18 24.68
C GLU A 566 13.31 -4.78 24.09
N LEU A 567 13.31 -3.76 24.95
CA LEU A 567 13.24 -2.34 24.60
C LEU A 567 14.54 -1.66 25.01
N ARG A 568 15.29 -1.10 24.06
CA ARG A 568 16.61 -0.48 24.31
C ARG A 568 16.73 0.87 23.66
N ASP A 569 17.26 1.85 24.40
CA ASP A 569 17.64 3.15 23.83
C ASP A 569 16.47 3.81 23.06
N LEU A 570 15.26 3.71 23.63
CA LEU A 570 14.03 4.26 23.03
C LEU A 570 13.70 5.65 23.53
N ASP A 571 13.15 6.47 22.66
CA ASP A 571 12.75 7.86 22.91
C ASP A 571 11.24 8.02 22.62
N LEU A 572 10.41 8.11 23.67
CA LEU A 572 8.95 8.00 23.58
C LEU A 572 8.27 9.26 24.14
N PHE A 573 7.73 10.11 23.27
CA PHE A 573 7.23 11.43 23.70
C PHE A 573 5.79 11.73 23.30
N GLY A 574 5.07 12.45 24.16
CA GLY A 574 3.93 13.26 23.74
C GLY A 574 2.68 12.49 23.31
N SER A 575 2.52 11.22 23.71
CA SER A 575 1.32 10.48 23.33
C SER A 575 0.07 11.10 23.99
N THR A 576 -0.97 11.41 23.21
CA THR A 576 -2.02 12.35 23.69
C THR A 576 -3.05 11.74 24.63
N ARG A 577 -3.21 10.41 24.62
CA ARG A 577 -4.31 9.72 25.33
C ARG A 577 -3.91 8.50 26.14
N ARG A 578 -2.70 7.96 25.98
CA ARG A 578 -2.27 6.74 26.64
C ARG A 578 -0.81 6.82 27.08
N SER A 579 -0.22 5.68 27.37
CA SER A 579 1.15 5.55 27.85
C SER A 579 2.19 5.69 26.75
N GLY A 580 3.44 5.99 27.13
CA GLY A 580 4.59 5.87 26.22
C GLY A 580 4.75 4.43 25.74
N VAL A 581 4.92 3.49 26.68
CA VAL A 581 4.86 2.05 26.41
C VAL A 581 3.63 1.43 27.04
N ARG A 582 2.92 0.59 26.28
CA ARG A 582 1.90 -0.33 26.78
C ARG A 582 2.24 -1.76 26.37
N PHE A 583 2.53 -2.59 27.35
CA PHE A 583 2.74 -4.03 27.16
C PHE A 583 1.64 -4.79 27.90
N ASP A 584 0.73 -5.43 27.16
CA ASP A 584 -0.43 -6.12 27.73
C ASP A 584 -0.14 -7.62 28.06
N GLY A 585 1.06 -8.12 27.75
CA GLY A 585 1.44 -9.52 27.99
C GLY A 585 0.67 -10.55 27.15
N GLY A 586 1.02 -11.81 27.33
CA GLY A 586 0.41 -13.00 26.77
C GLY A 586 -0.11 -13.94 27.87
N ARG A 587 0.15 -15.23 27.74
CA ARG A 587 -0.34 -16.29 28.64
C ARG A 587 0.81 -16.87 29.45
N SER A 588 1.08 -16.27 30.62
CA SER A 588 2.12 -16.68 31.58
C SER A 588 3.56 -16.71 31.03
N GLU A 589 4.54 -16.61 31.91
CA GLU A 589 5.98 -16.66 31.58
C GLU A 589 6.51 -15.51 30.71
N ASP A 590 5.71 -14.47 30.45
CA ASP A 590 6.15 -13.32 29.66
C ASP A 590 7.21 -12.51 30.41
N SER A 591 8.20 -12.04 29.65
CA SER A 591 9.29 -11.23 30.17
C SER A 591 9.45 -9.95 29.36
N ILE A 592 9.75 -8.87 30.06
CA ILE A 592 10.06 -7.57 29.45
C ILE A 592 11.31 -6.96 30.08
N VAL A 593 12.20 -6.52 29.22
CA VAL A 593 13.42 -5.78 29.55
C VAL A 593 13.32 -4.39 28.95
N VAL A 594 13.41 -3.36 29.78
CA VAL A 594 13.44 -1.95 29.37
C VAL A 594 14.77 -1.35 29.82
N GLU A 595 15.59 -0.89 28.88
CA GLU A 595 16.96 -0.45 29.16
C GLU A 595 17.25 0.87 28.46
N ARG A 596 17.75 1.87 29.20
CA ARG A 596 18.11 3.21 28.66
C ARG A 596 16.99 3.88 27.86
N CYS A 597 15.74 3.65 28.23
CA CYS A 597 14.60 4.25 27.56
C CYS A 597 14.18 5.57 28.21
N ARG A 598 13.53 6.43 27.45
CA ARG A 598 12.96 7.70 27.91
C ARG A 598 11.49 7.80 27.49
N ALA A 599 10.61 8.09 28.45
CA ALA A 599 9.17 8.26 28.19
C ALA A 599 8.62 9.54 28.85
N ASP A 600 8.47 10.62 28.07
CA ASP A 600 8.01 11.91 28.61
C ASP A 600 6.69 12.42 28.02
N ASP A 601 5.96 13.16 28.85
CA ASP A 601 4.76 13.93 28.48
C ASP A 601 3.65 13.08 27.83
N ASN A 602 3.47 11.84 28.29
CA ASN A 602 2.41 10.93 27.83
C ASN A 602 1.10 11.12 28.60
N GLY A 603 -0.03 10.81 27.95
CA GLY A 603 -1.38 10.99 28.49
C GLY A 603 -1.65 10.21 29.78
N ASP A 604 -1.19 8.96 29.84
CA ASP A 604 -1.33 8.08 31.00
C ASP A 604 0.03 7.88 31.70
N TYR A 605 0.69 6.74 31.48
CA TYR A 605 1.96 6.41 32.12
C TYR A 605 3.16 6.59 31.19
N GLY A 606 4.38 6.74 31.73
CA GLY A 606 5.58 6.53 30.91
C GLY A 606 5.63 5.09 30.40
N PHE A 607 5.51 4.14 31.34
CA PHE A 607 5.52 2.71 31.08
C PHE A 607 4.35 2.02 31.78
N ASP A 608 3.52 1.29 31.03
CA ASP A 608 2.42 0.43 31.51
C ASP A 608 2.70 -1.00 31.10
N LEU A 609 3.25 -1.80 32.02
CA LEU A 609 3.89 -3.08 31.73
C LEU A 609 3.20 -4.25 32.45
N ALA A 610 2.79 -5.26 31.70
CA ALA A 610 2.43 -6.59 32.21
C ALA A 610 3.61 -7.56 32.12
N GLY A 611 3.47 -8.76 32.68
CA GLY A 611 4.43 -9.85 32.55
C GLY A 611 4.83 -10.47 33.89
N GLU A 612 5.41 -11.68 33.82
CA GLU A 612 5.88 -12.41 35.00
C GLU A 612 7.27 -11.93 35.42
N THR A 613 8.12 -11.55 34.47
CA THR A 613 9.45 -11.00 34.73
C THR A 613 9.59 -9.61 34.12
N VAL A 614 9.73 -8.59 34.96
CA VAL A 614 9.94 -7.21 34.53
C VAL A 614 11.30 -6.72 35.01
N ARG A 615 12.16 -6.30 34.07
CA ARG A 615 13.46 -5.67 34.36
C ARG A 615 13.52 -4.29 33.73
N ILE A 616 13.82 -3.27 34.53
CA ILE A 616 13.95 -1.87 34.10
C ILE A 616 15.31 -1.34 34.56
N ASP A 617 16.12 -0.86 33.63
CA ASP A 617 17.48 -0.38 33.89
C ASP A 617 17.75 0.95 33.19
N GLU A 618 18.42 1.88 33.89
CA GLU A 618 18.83 3.20 33.38
C GLU A 618 17.73 3.98 32.62
N THR A 619 16.46 3.81 33.00
CA THR A 619 15.29 4.30 32.25
C THR A 619 14.63 5.48 32.95
N ASN A 620 14.22 6.51 32.20
CA ASN A 620 13.62 7.72 32.74
C ASN A 620 12.19 7.93 32.20
N ALA A 621 11.30 8.47 33.04
CA ALA A 621 10.00 8.92 32.61
C ALA A 621 9.61 10.18 33.39
N SER A 622 9.04 11.18 32.73
CA SER A 622 8.62 12.42 33.39
C SER A 622 7.45 13.11 32.68
N GLY A 623 6.70 13.96 33.37
CA GLY A 623 5.60 14.72 32.77
C GLY A 623 4.35 13.91 32.37
N ASN A 624 4.35 12.60 32.63
CA ASN A 624 3.23 11.71 32.30
C ASN A 624 2.03 11.92 33.23
N GLY A 625 0.81 11.76 32.70
CA GLY A 625 -0.45 12.10 33.39
C GLY A 625 -0.71 11.32 34.68
N ASP A 626 -0.78 9.99 34.58
CA ASP A 626 -1.09 9.09 35.69
C ASP A 626 0.16 8.62 36.45
N GLY A 627 1.35 8.73 35.85
CA GLY A 627 2.63 8.52 36.53
C GLY A 627 3.73 7.96 35.64
N GLU A 628 4.87 7.64 36.25
CA GLU A 628 6.06 7.18 35.51
C GLU A 628 5.95 5.70 35.12
N LEU A 629 5.43 4.87 36.03
CA LEU A 629 5.35 3.41 35.88
C LEU A 629 4.06 2.85 36.46
N HIS A 630 3.40 1.98 35.69
CA HIS A 630 2.33 1.09 36.13
C HIS A 630 2.73 -0.36 35.81
N LEU A 631 2.60 -1.23 36.82
CA LEU A 631 2.89 -2.66 36.71
C LEU A 631 1.58 -3.42 36.83
N GLN A 632 1.20 -4.13 35.76
CA GLN A 632 -0.02 -4.93 35.71
C GLN A 632 0.26 -6.31 36.28
N ASP A 633 -0.49 -6.69 37.32
CA ASP A 633 -0.49 -8.04 37.91
C ASP A 633 0.87 -8.54 38.47
N ILE A 634 1.88 -7.68 38.56
CA ILE A 634 3.15 -7.95 39.24
C ILE A 634 3.34 -6.96 40.40
N ASP A 635 3.67 -7.49 41.57
CA ASP A 635 4.02 -6.65 42.72
C ASP A 635 5.36 -5.96 42.42
N ARG A 636 5.47 -4.67 42.76
CA ARG A 636 6.69 -3.89 42.50
C ARG A 636 7.96 -4.50 43.13
N GLU A 637 7.81 -5.29 44.20
CA GLU A 637 8.94 -5.98 44.84
C GLU A 637 9.48 -7.18 44.05
N ASP A 638 8.71 -7.70 43.11
CA ASP A 638 9.10 -8.79 42.21
C ASP A 638 9.73 -8.27 40.91
N ALA A 639 9.62 -6.96 40.62
CA ALA A 639 10.28 -6.32 39.49
C ALA A 639 11.73 -5.90 39.82
N GLU A 640 12.65 -6.10 38.87
CA GLU A 640 14.05 -5.66 38.97
C GLU A 640 14.19 -4.24 38.41
N ILE A 641 14.20 -3.23 39.29
CA ILE A 641 14.31 -1.81 38.89
C ILE A 641 15.66 -1.24 39.36
N HIS A 642 16.51 -0.83 38.43
CA HIS A 642 17.87 -0.33 38.66
C HIS A 642 18.05 1.04 38.02
N ASP A 643 18.60 2.00 38.79
CA ASP A 643 18.97 3.34 38.32
C ASP A 643 17.91 4.01 37.41
N SER A 644 16.63 3.78 37.71
CA SER A 644 15.49 4.19 36.88
C SER A 644 14.50 5.05 37.66
N PHE A 645 13.89 5.96 36.89
CA PHE A 645 13.06 7.11 37.28
C PHE A 645 13.80 8.12 38.17
#